data_AF-A0A813UY85-F1
#
_entry.id   AF-A0A813UY85-F1
#
_cell.length_a   1.000
_cell.length_b   1.000
_cell.length_c   1.000
_cell.angle_alpha   90.00
_cell.angle_beta   90.00
_cell.angle_gamma   90.00
#
_symmetry.space_group_name_H-M   'P 1'
#
loop_
_entity.id
_entity.type
_entity.pdbx_description
1 polymer ?
#
loop_
_entity_poly.entity_id
_entity_poly.type
_entity_poly.pdbx_seq_one_letter_code
_entity_poly.pdbx_strand_id
1 'polypeptide(L)'
;MVYIVVRINRVTLRLILSATGISVCCFLLVLIVRNFSNNTHEKESKSVKCDYPSTQTLFSQTTSSVSNITRNKPILKPCKPIKKTSPVQRAIVIYYPHHQSEEFFPEVRWLYRSWVEMLLGEPSTWRTDLVIFTYNFSSEFRRLGCVHRLRQNKEEPSMCRLFLYVPIQFRTKNITDNDFQHAFDDAKRVIESYKDINDSFIGVPLVNDKETFDAKRSESLYENLRTYGYIDSINSIYEGYWTFKTYDFILRTDIDVFIYRHFATYIPSNCTFITGGGGYSTDFNRRKLKRIANDMGFVHVDITNMGSTWYGSPYDAYLVANQTLYGMLWLAHYEFAMPERESKLGTLMWPEWHFGVLLLYGQHLALNHLVGINQIRLRMGQDLLDLSSTDDRVEYVQQRIRLNLHCWHTDLPFSKFAFKMGKYNQTDLEKYKNDTTAQAYAMRMALESNNFGNDTHQIEPEPVKCDCSLTQNSFSQTIPSVSNITPNKPILKPCKPIKKTSPVQRAIVIYYPSHQSEYFFPEVKWLYRSWVEMLLGEPSTWRTDLVIFTYNFSSEFRRLGCVNRLRQNKQEPSMCRLFLYVPIQFRTKNITDNDFQHAFDDAKRVIESYKDMNDSFIGVPLVNDKETFDAKHVFIYHHFATYIPSNCAFITGGGRYTTEFNRRKLKSIAHDMGFAHVNLLNMGSTWYGSPYDGYLVANQTLHGMLWLALYEFAMPERESKLGTLMWPEWHYGVLLLYGQQLALNHLVGINQIRILIGHNLLDQLTTDDRVEYVQKGIRLNLHCWHTDLPFSKFVFKMGKYNQTDLEKYKNGKTAQAYAMRMALESKYMTLEELAAYGRKKSLSS
;
A
#
# COMPACT_ATOMS: atom_id res chain seq x y z
N MET A 1 -60.80 -46.40 2.50
CA MET A 1 -60.77 -46.03 3.94
C MET A 1 -59.46 -45.29 4.19
N VAL A 2 -59.45 -43.96 4.04
CA VAL A 2 -59.68 -42.93 5.10
C VAL A 2 -58.39 -42.78 5.94
N TYR A 3 -57.52 -41.81 5.60
CA TYR A 3 -57.41 -40.46 6.19
C TYR A 3 -57.08 -40.45 7.69
N ILE A 4 -55.94 -39.86 8.08
CA ILE A 4 -55.86 -38.79 9.10
C ILE A 4 -54.55 -38.02 8.87
N VAL A 5 -54.72 -36.75 8.53
CA VAL A 5 -53.72 -35.70 8.42
C VAL A 5 -53.60 -35.04 9.80
N VAL A 6 -52.40 -34.97 10.38
CA VAL A 6 -52.11 -34.04 11.49
C VAL A 6 -51.30 -32.87 10.96
N ARG A 7 -52.00 -31.76 10.72
CA ARG A 7 -51.41 -30.41 10.55
C ARG A 7 -50.81 -29.98 11.88
N ILE A 8 -49.48 -29.98 12.00
CA ILE A 8 -48.81 -29.22 13.06
C ILE A 8 -48.71 -27.76 12.60
N ASN A 9 -49.38 -26.88 13.33
CA ASN A 9 -49.42 -25.46 13.05
C ASN A 9 -48.03 -24.83 13.31
N ARG A 10 -47.55 -23.97 12.41
CA ARG A 10 -46.22 -23.31 12.48
C ARG A 10 -46.02 -22.49 13.77
N VAL A 11 -47.11 -22.12 14.46
CA VAL A 11 -47.08 -21.42 15.75
C VAL A 11 -46.67 -22.36 16.90
N THR A 12 -47.11 -23.62 16.88
CA THR A 12 -46.80 -24.61 17.91
C THR A 12 -45.33 -25.05 17.86
N LEU A 13 -44.77 -25.17 16.66
CA LEU A 13 -43.34 -25.48 16.48
C LEU A 13 -42.44 -24.32 16.96
N ARG A 14 -42.87 -23.06 16.80
CA ARG A 14 -42.15 -21.89 17.32
C ARG A 14 -42.21 -21.77 18.84
N LEU A 15 -43.32 -22.16 19.48
CA LEU A 15 -43.45 -22.20 20.93
C LEU A 15 -42.63 -23.33 21.58
N ILE A 16 -42.52 -24.49 20.92
CA ILE A 16 -41.69 -25.60 21.40
C ILE A 16 -40.19 -25.27 21.26
N LEU A 17 -39.80 -24.57 20.19
CA LEU A 17 -38.41 -24.13 19.98
C LEU A 17 -38.00 -22.97 20.92
N SER A 18 -38.92 -22.07 21.29
CA SER A 18 -38.63 -21.02 22.27
C SER A 18 -38.57 -21.55 23.70
N ALA A 19 -39.43 -22.51 24.07
CA ALA A 19 -39.41 -23.14 25.39
C ALA A 19 -38.15 -24.00 25.62
N THR A 20 -37.67 -24.70 24.59
CA THR A 20 -36.43 -25.48 24.66
C THR A 20 -35.19 -24.59 24.68
N GLY A 21 -35.18 -23.47 23.95
CA GLY A 21 -34.09 -22.49 23.98
C GLY A 21 -33.92 -21.77 25.33
N ILE A 22 -35.03 -21.46 26.02
CA ILE A 22 -35.00 -20.82 27.34
C ILE A 22 -34.51 -21.81 28.41
N SER A 23 -34.93 -23.07 28.34
CA SER A 23 -34.50 -24.11 29.30
C SER A 23 -33.00 -24.42 29.20
N VAL A 24 -32.44 -24.44 27.98
CA VAL A 24 -30.99 -24.65 27.75
C VAL A 24 -30.17 -23.43 28.24
N CYS A 25 -30.66 -22.21 28.05
CA CYS A 25 -30.00 -21.01 28.58
C CYS A 25 -30.02 -20.95 30.11
N CYS A 26 -31.13 -21.33 30.75
CA CYS A 26 -31.21 -21.41 32.21
C CYS A 26 -30.30 -22.51 32.77
N PHE A 27 -30.18 -23.66 32.11
CA PHE A 27 -29.25 -24.72 32.53
C PHE A 27 -27.78 -24.31 32.40
N LEU A 28 -27.42 -23.58 31.33
CA LEU A 28 -26.06 -23.05 31.14
C LEU A 28 -25.73 -21.95 32.15
N LEU A 29 -26.67 -21.06 32.47
CA LEU A 29 -26.50 -20.05 33.52
C LEU A 29 -26.36 -20.67 34.92
N VAL A 30 -27.12 -21.72 35.23
CA VAL A 30 -26.98 -22.46 36.50
C VAL A 30 -25.65 -23.21 36.58
N LEU A 31 -25.14 -23.75 35.47
CA LEU A 31 -23.81 -24.39 35.41
C LEU A 31 -22.66 -23.37 35.53
N ILE A 32 -22.80 -22.18 34.96
CA ILE A 32 -21.81 -21.10 35.08
C ILE A 32 -21.79 -20.55 36.51
N VAL A 33 -22.96 -20.35 37.14
CA VAL A 33 -23.06 -19.87 38.53
C VAL A 33 -22.57 -20.95 39.52
N ARG A 34 -22.83 -22.24 39.26
CA ARG A 34 -22.26 -23.34 40.09
C ARG A 34 -20.75 -23.47 39.96
N ASN A 35 -20.17 -23.21 38.79
CA ASN A 35 -18.72 -23.26 38.61
C ASN A 35 -17.98 -22.07 39.25
N PHE A 36 -18.64 -20.92 39.40
CA PHE A 36 -18.04 -19.75 40.07
C PHE A 36 -18.17 -19.77 41.60
N SER A 37 -19.08 -20.58 42.17
CA SER A 37 -19.33 -20.62 43.62
C SER A 37 -18.51 -21.66 44.40
N ASN A 38 -17.73 -22.53 43.73
CA ASN A 38 -17.10 -23.70 44.37
C ASN A 38 -15.56 -23.64 44.50
N ASN A 39 -14.90 -22.50 44.24
CA ASN A 39 -13.45 -22.38 44.41
C ASN A 39 -13.08 -21.17 45.27
N THR A 40 -13.37 -21.26 46.56
CA THR A 40 -12.66 -20.53 47.61
C THR A 40 -12.18 -21.54 48.65
N HIS A 41 -10.94 -22.02 48.51
CA HIS A 41 -10.06 -22.38 49.62
C HIS A 41 -8.63 -22.57 49.11
N GLU A 42 -7.69 -22.02 49.87
CA GLU A 42 -6.25 -22.05 49.70
C GLU A 42 -5.70 -23.45 49.39
N LYS A 43 -4.81 -23.53 48.40
CA LYS A 43 -3.62 -24.39 48.45
C LYS A 43 -2.58 -23.97 47.42
N GLU A 44 -1.37 -23.77 47.93
CA GLU A 44 -0.14 -23.52 47.18
C GLU A 44 0.02 -24.48 46.01
N SER A 45 0.31 -23.95 44.81
CA SER A 45 0.70 -24.77 43.67
C SER A 45 1.64 -23.99 42.75
N LYS A 46 2.83 -24.56 42.60
CA LYS A 46 4.00 -24.16 41.83
C LYS A 46 3.67 -23.49 40.49
N SER A 47 4.20 -22.29 40.29
CA SER A 47 4.19 -21.58 39.02
C SER A 47 5.00 -22.33 37.96
N VAL A 48 4.35 -22.72 36.87
CA VAL A 48 5.04 -22.98 35.59
C VAL A 48 5.51 -21.62 35.07
N LYS A 49 6.82 -21.40 35.08
CA LYS A 49 7.47 -20.26 34.43
C LYS A 49 7.27 -20.36 32.91
N CYS A 50 6.47 -19.46 32.36
CA CYS A 50 6.66 -19.03 30.98
C CYS A 50 7.52 -17.76 31.05
N ASP A 51 8.80 -17.90 30.69
CA ASP A 51 9.71 -16.76 30.55
C ASP A 51 9.30 -15.90 29.35
N TYR A 52 8.52 -14.85 29.61
CA TYR A 52 8.43 -13.67 28.76
C TYR A 52 9.22 -12.53 29.42
N PRO A 53 9.99 -11.71 28.68
CA PRO A 53 10.75 -10.63 29.27
C PRO A 53 9.80 -9.64 29.95
N SER A 54 10.03 -9.38 31.24
CA SER A 54 9.27 -8.44 32.05
C SER A 54 9.37 -7.02 31.50
N THR A 55 8.26 -6.49 31.00
CA THR A 55 8.08 -5.12 30.46
C THR A 55 7.92 -4.03 31.53
N GLN A 56 8.12 -4.34 32.82
CA GLN A 56 8.08 -3.35 33.91
C GLN A 56 9.19 -2.29 33.84
N THR A 57 10.20 -2.47 32.98
CA THR A 57 11.29 -1.51 32.77
C THR A 57 10.93 -0.37 31.82
N LEU A 58 9.89 -0.50 30.97
CA LEU A 58 9.54 0.52 29.98
C LEU A 58 8.92 1.78 30.62
N PHE A 59 8.28 1.63 31.78
CA PHE A 59 7.54 2.71 32.45
C PHE A 59 8.07 3.09 33.84
N SER A 60 9.00 2.31 34.44
CA SER A 60 9.56 2.65 35.77
C SER A 60 10.66 3.73 35.72
N GLN A 61 11.37 3.87 34.59
CA GLN A 61 12.42 4.90 34.43
C GLN A 61 11.89 6.25 33.92
N THR A 62 10.70 6.30 33.35
CA THR A 62 10.02 7.55 32.93
C THR A 62 8.97 7.99 33.93
N THR A 63 8.39 7.08 34.73
CA THR A 63 7.65 7.51 35.92
C THR A 63 8.55 8.17 36.93
N SER A 64 9.86 7.90 37.02
CA SER A 64 10.78 8.67 37.89
C SER A 64 11.11 10.07 37.35
N SER A 65 11.11 10.30 36.03
CA SER A 65 11.25 11.65 35.46
C SER A 65 9.94 12.44 35.43
N VAL A 66 8.78 11.77 35.30
CA VAL A 66 7.44 12.37 35.36
C VAL A 66 6.95 12.54 36.81
N SER A 67 7.30 11.63 37.75
CA SER A 67 7.00 11.78 39.18
C SER A 67 7.92 12.76 39.91
N ASN A 68 9.09 13.08 39.35
CA ASN A 68 9.88 14.22 39.83
C ASN A 68 9.32 15.57 39.35
N ILE A 69 8.38 15.59 38.39
CA ILE A 69 7.64 16.80 37.99
C ILE A 69 6.37 16.99 38.86
N THR A 70 5.93 15.98 39.62
CA THR A 70 4.75 16.10 40.50
C THR A 70 5.02 16.70 41.89
N ARG A 71 6.19 17.31 42.14
CA ARG A 71 6.41 18.15 43.34
C ARG A 71 6.62 19.64 43.10
N ASN A 72 6.72 20.10 41.85
CA ASN A 72 6.71 21.53 41.52
C ASN A 72 5.76 21.72 40.33
N LYS A 73 4.51 22.13 40.58
CA LYS A 73 3.58 22.56 39.53
C LYS A 73 4.29 23.60 38.64
N PRO A 74 4.60 23.32 37.36
CA PRO A 74 5.11 24.35 36.48
C PRO A 74 3.95 25.30 36.21
N ILE A 75 4.01 26.48 36.80
CA ILE A 75 3.05 27.56 36.57
C ILE A 75 3.25 28.03 35.13
N LEU A 76 2.16 28.20 34.36
CA LEU A 76 2.14 28.94 33.08
C LEU A 76 3.03 30.18 33.23
N LYS A 77 4.21 30.18 32.59
CA LYS A 77 5.05 31.39 32.58
C LYS A 77 4.23 32.49 31.91
N PRO A 78 4.13 33.70 32.50
CA PRO A 78 3.39 34.78 31.89
C PRO A 78 4.00 35.09 30.53
N CYS A 79 3.26 34.77 29.47
CA CYS A 79 3.61 35.17 28.13
C CYS A 79 3.59 36.70 28.04
N LYS A 80 4.57 37.28 27.33
CA LYS A 80 4.54 38.71 26.98
C LYS A 80 3.65 38.88 25.73
N PRO A 81 2.51 39.57 25.83
CA PRO A 81 1.67 39.81 24.66
C PRO A 81 2.45 40.63 23.63
N ILE A 82 2.49 40.15 22.38
CA ILE A 82 3.11 40.88 21.28
C ILE A 82 2.16 41.99 20.84
N LYS A 83 2.63 43.25 20.84
CA LYS A 83 1.86 44.37 20.29
C LYS A 83 1.73 44.18 18.78
N LYS A 84 0.57 44.50 18.21
CA LYS A 84 0.34 44.37 16.75
C LYS A 84 1.35 45.14 15.89
N THR A 85 1.96 46.18 16.43
CA THR A 85 2.98 47.02 15.75
C THR A 85 4.40 46.46 15.84
N SER A 86 4.65 45.41 16.62
CA SER A 86 5.96 44.80 16.73
C SER A 86 6.28 43.98 15.46
N PRO A 87 7.57 43.82 15.10
CA PRO A 87 7.98 42.81 14.14
C PRO A 87 7.58 41.42 14.62
N VAL A 88 7.00 40.61 13.73
CA VAL A 88 6.48 39.27 14.04
C VAL A 88 7.04 38.27 13.03
N GLN A 89 7.59 37.17 13.54
CA GLN A 89 8.07 36.05 12.74
C GLN A 89 7.17 34.84 12.96
N ARG A 90 6.67 34.24 11.89
CA ARG A 90 5.80 33.06 11.93
C ARG A 90 6.25 32.00 10.95
N ALA A 91 5.82 30.78 11.18
CA ALA A 91 5.97 29.70 10.21
C ALA A 91 4.66 28.94 10.04
N ILE A 92 4.37 28.53 8.81
CA ILE A 92 3.40 27.48 8.49
C ILE A 92 4.21 26.20 8.35
N VAL A 93 3.95 25.21 9.19
CA VAL A 93 4.75 23.99 9.30
C VAL A 93 3.94 22.80 8.81
N ILE A 94 4.48 22.08 7.84
CA ILE A 94 3.88 20.88 7.25
C ILE A 94 4.88 19.73 7.18
N TYR A 95 4.35 18.50 7.17
CA TYR A 95 5.08 17.32 6.75
C TYR A 95 4.59 16.91 5.36
N TYR A 96 5.52 16.64 4.44
CA TYR A 96 5.23 16.18 3.10
C TYR A 96 5.77 14.75 2.88
N PRO A 97 4.88 13.76 2.64
CA PRO A 97 5.28 12.37 2.40
C PRO A 97 5.81 12.20 0.97
N HIS A 98 7.08 12.56 0.72
CA HIS A 98 7.66 12.53 -0.63
C HIS A 98 7.55 11.17 -1.37
N HIS A 99 7.54 10.05 -0.63
CA HIS A 99 7.36 8.72 -1.21
C HIS A 99 5.99 8.51 -1.91
N GLN A 100 5.05 9.43 -1.70
CA GLN A 100 3.74 9.49 -2.34
C GLN A 100 3.59 10.80 -3.14
N SER A 101 4.68 11.28 -3.76
CA SER A 101 4.73 12.58 -4.42
C SER A 101 3.69 12.75 -5.54
N GLU A 102 3.46 11.70 -6.33
CA GLU A 102 2.43 11.71 -7.39
C GLU A 102 1.02 11.99 -6.83
N GLU A 103 0.75 11.56 -5.58
CA GLU A 103 -0.53 11.75 -4.92
C GLU A 103 -0.64 13.12 -4.23
N PHE A 104 0.43 13.58 -3.57
CA PHE A 104 0.36 14.70 -2.63
C PHE A 104 1.01 16.00 -3.12
N PHE A 105 1.85 15.96 -4.16
CA PHE A 105 2.47 17.18 -4.68
C PHE A 105 1.48 18.21 -5.22
N PRO A 106 0.36 17.83 -5.88
CA PRO A 106 -0.69 18.78 -6.22
C PRO A 106 -1.19 19.58 -5.01
N GLU A 107 -1.22 18.96 -3.83
CA GLU A 107 -1.68 19.60 -2.60
C GLU A 107 -0.69 20.64 -2.07
N VAL A 108 0.59 20.29 -2.11
CA VAL A 108 1.68 21.23 -1.79
C VAL A 108 1.66 22.45 -2.71
N ARG A 109 1.36 22.27 -4.00
CA ARG A 109 1.31 23.40 -4.96
C ARG A 109 0.20 24.39 -4.63
N TRP A 110 -1.01 23.92 -4.34
CA TRP A 110 -2.11 24.84 -4.00
C TRP A 110 -1.90 25.48 -2.62
N LEU A 111 -1.30 24.75 -1.68
CA LEU A 111 -0.93 25.29 -0.37
C LEU A 111 0.10 26.40 -0.55
N TYR A 112 1.16 26.15 -1.32
CA TYR A 112 2.18 27.14 -1.68
C TYR A 112 1.55 28.37 -2.34
N ARG A 113 0.68 28.17 -3.34
CA ARG A 113 -0.01 29.28 -4.03
C ARG A 113 -0.85 30.13 -3.07
N SER A 114 -1.58 29.49 -2.15
CA SER A 114 -2.40 30.17 -1.15
C SER A 114 -1.57 30.91 -0.09
N TRP A 115 -0.39 30.39 0.25
CA TRP A 115 0.59 31.08 1.09
C TRP A 115 1.11 32.34 0.41
N VAL A 116 1.52 32.26 -0.87
CA VAL A 116 1.93 33.43 -1.66
C VAL A 116 0.81 34.47 -1.76
N GLU A 117 -0.45 34.04 -1.96
CA GLU A 117 -1.61 34.95 -1.96
C GLU A 117 -1.79 35.65 -0.61
N MET A 118 -1.64 34.91 0.49
CA MET A 118 -1.75 35.46 1.84
C MET A 118 -0.66 36.51 2.12
N LEU A 119 0.56 36.31 1.63
CA LEU A 119 1.67 37.25 1.81
C LEU A 119 1.39 38.64 1.20
N LEU A 120 0.52 38.75 0.19
CA LEU A 120 0.13 40.05 -0.39
C LEU A 120 -0.55 40.98 0.62
N GLY A 121 -1.20 40.43 1.65
CA GLY A 121 -1.81 41.18 2.74
C GLY A 121 -0.97 41.23 4.02
N GLU A 122 0.23 40.66 4.02
CA GLU A 122 1.09 40.60 5.20
C GLU A 122 1.66 42.00 5.52
N PRO A 123 1.62 42.48 6.78
CA PRO A 123 2.27 43.72 7.16
C PRO A 123 3.76 43.70 6.84
N SER A 124 4.33 44.84 6.43
CA SER A 124 5.75 44.93 6.02
C SER A 124 6.76 44.58 7.13
N THR A 125 6.35 44.64 8.39
CA THR A 125 7.15 44.24 9.57
C THR A 125 6.98 42.77 9.96
N TRP A 126 6.11 42.02 9.29
CA TRP A 126 5.83 40.62 9.58
C TRP A 126 6.49 39.72 8.55
N ARG A 127 6.86 38.51 8.97
CA ARG A 127 7.41 37.46 8.11
C ARG A 127 6.72 36.15 8.41
N THR A 128 6.29 35.43 7.38
CA THR A 128 5.67 34.10 7.49
C THR A 128 6.34 33.13 6.54
N ASP A 129 7.19 32.25 7.07
CA ASP A 129 7.83 31.20 6.30
C ASP A 129 6.91 30.00 6.08
N LEU A 130 7.09 29.30 4.97
CA LEU A 130 6.51 27.98 4.75
C LEU A 130 7.59 26.93 5.04
N VAL A 131 7.48 26.22 6.16
CA VAL A 131 8.44 25.22 6.62
C VAL A 131 7.94 23.82 6.27
N ILE A 132 8.73 23.07 5.50
CA ILE A 132 8.38 21.77 4.95
C ILE A 132 9.37 20.72 5.45
N PHE A 133 8.89 19.71 6.18
CA PHE A 133 9.65 18.50 6.49
C PHE A 133 9.38 17.44 5.43
N THR A 134 10.43 16.93 4.77
CA THR A 134 10.29 15.93 3.69
C THR A 134 11.54 15.08 3.57
N TYR A 135 11.42 13.87 3.02
CA TYR A 135 12.53 12.95 2.84
C TYR A 135 13.50 13.33 1.71
N ASN A 136 13.05 14.14 0.73
CA ASN A 136 13.84 14.48 -0.47
C ASN A 136 13.65 15.95 -0.85
N PHE A 137 14.75 16.59 -1.25
CA PHE A 137 14.76 17.90 -1.91
C PHE A 137 14.70 17.75 -3.44
N SER A 138 13.49 17.52 -3.94
CA SER A 138 13.25 17.23 -5.35
C SER A 138 13.30 18.49 -6.23
N SER A 139 13.40 18.31 -7.56
CA SER A 139 13.49 19.42 -8.53
C SER A 139 12.25 20.32 -8.49
N GLU A 140 11.10 19.78 -8.10
CA GLU A 140 9.87 20.53 -7.92
C GLU A 140 9.99 21.60 -6.81
N PHE A 141 10.62 21.29 -5.68
CA PHE A 141 10.83 22.27 -4.61
C PHE A 141 11.85 23.35 -5.01
N ARG A 142 12.83 23.01 -5.85
CA ARG A 142 13.75 24.00 -6.45
C ARG A 142 13.01 24.96 -7.37
N ARG A 143 12.08 24.46 -8.18
CA ARG A 143 11.22 25.28 -9.04
C ARG A 143 10.28 26.19 -8.24
N LEU A 144 9.91 25.80 -7.03
CA LEU A 144 9.18 26.65 -6.09
C LEU A 144 10.08 27.65 -5.34
N GLY A 145 11.40 27.67 -5.58
CA GLY A 145 12.33 28.59 -4.91
C GLY A 145 12.56 28.29 -3.42
N CYS A 146 12.29 27.06 -2.96
CA CYS A 146 12.50 26.68 -1.58
C CYS A 146 14.00 26.59 -1.24
N VAL A 147 14.38 27.08 -0.05
CA VAL A 147 15.76 27.04 0.47
C VAL A 147 15.88 26.01 1.59
N HIS A 148 17.08 25.50 1.87
CA HIS A 148 17.32 24.45 2.87
C HIS A 148 18.14 24.94 4.09
N ARG A 149 17.98 26.22 4.45
CA ARG A 149 18.71 26.88 5.56
C ARG A 149 17.78 27.47 6.61
N LEU A 150 18.27 27.57 7.85
CA LEU A 150 17.57 28.29 8.92
C LEU A 150 17.40 29.77 8.56
N ARG A 151 16.35 30.36 9.14
CA ARG A 151 16.18 31.81 9.18
C ARG A 151 17.34 32.45 9.95
N GLN A 152 17.95 33.47 9.38
CA GLN A 152 19.14 34.13 9.93
C GLN A 152 18.78 35.31 10.81
N ASN A 153 17.75 36.08 10.45
CA ASN A 153 17.32 37.28 11.18
C ASN A 153 15.84 37.60 10.94
N LYS A 154 15.35 38.69 11.55
CA LYS A 154 13.93 39.11 11.50
C LYS A 154 13.56 39.84 10.22
N GLU A 155 14.55 40.38 9.53
CA GLU A 155 14.41 41.24 8.37
C GLU A 155 14.27 40.42 7.08
N GLU A 156 14.94 39.26 7.03
CA GLU A 156 14.97 38.35 5.89
C GLU A 156 13.53 38.01 5.44
N PRO A 157 13.23 38.05 4.13
CA PRO A 157 11.87 37.91 3.60
C PRO A 157 11.24 36.56 3.92
N SER A 158 9.92 36.49 3.83
CA SER A 158 9.14 35.25 3.93
C SER A 158 9.58 34.28 2.84
N MET A 159 9.99 33.07 3.21
CA MET A 159 10.53 32.07 2.28
C MET A 159 9.98 30.68 2.54
N CYS A 160 9.94 29.86 1.48
CA CYS A 160 9.77 28.43 1.61
C CYS A 160 11.08 27.80 2.09
N ARG A 161 11.04 27.07 3.21
CA ARG A 161 12.18 26.42 3.84
C ARG A 161 11.94 24.92 3.94
N LEU A 162 12.89 24.14 3.48
CA LEU A 162 12.81 22.69 3.45
C LEU A 162 13.87 22.06 4.35
N PHE A 163 13.43 21.11 5.18
CA PHE A 163 14.29 20.34 6.06
C PHE A 163 14.16 18.86 5.74
N LEU A 164 15.31 18.19 5.57
CA LEU A 164 15.33 16.76 5.30
C LEU A 164 14.91 16.02 6.57
N TYR A 165 13.83 15.26 6.48
CA TYR A 165 13.26 14.51 7.59
C TYR A 165 13.09 13.06 7.17
N VAL A 166 13.60 12.12 7.97
CA VAL A 166 13.46 10.69 7.71
C VAL A 166 12.21 10.14 8.40
N PRO A 167 11.19 9.72 7.62
CA PRO A 167 9.97 9.13 8.13
C PRO A 167 10.25 7.90 8.99
N ILE A 168 9.45 7.69 10.03
CA ILE A 168 9.58 6.52 10.93
C ILE A 168 9.59 5.21 10.13
N GLN A 169 8.76 5.10 9.09
CA GLN A 169 8.67 3.91 8.24
C GLN A 169 9.95 3.56 7.47
N PHE A 170 10.84 4.51 7.24
CA PHE A 170 12.10 4.31 6.50
C PHE A 170 13.30 4.11 7.42
N ARG A 171 13.13 4.16 8.74
CA ARG A 171 14.20 3.88 9.69
C ARG A 171 14.51 2.37 9.68
N THR A 172 15.78 1.97 9.68
CA THR A 172 16.17 0.55 9.64
C THR A 172 16.28 -0.07 11.04
N LYS A 173 15.90 -1.36 11.17
CA LYS A 173 15.97 -2.15 12.41
C LYS A 173 17.26 -2.99 12.52
N ASN A 174 18.38 -2.59 11.90
CA ASN A 174 19.66 -3.27 12.16
C ASN A 174 20.17 -2.85 13.55
N ILE A 175 19.52 -3.45 14.56
CA ILE A 175 19.77 -3.32 15.98
C ILE A 175 20.82 -4.37 16.32
N THR A 176 22.08 -4.02 16.12
CA THR A 176 23.19 -4.72 16.77
C THR A 176 24.04 -3.67 17.47
N ASP A 177 24.01 -3.74 18.81
CA ASP A 177 24.98 -3.22 19.78
C ASP A 177 25.25 -1.71 19.94
N ASN A 178 24.65 -0.79 19.16
CA ASN A 178 24.94 0.66 19.29
C ASN A 178 23.70 1.59 19.38
N ASP A 179 22.87 1.46 20.43
CA ASP A 179 22.01 2.55 20.95
C ASP A 179 21.22 3.38 19.90
N PHE A 180 20.53 2.72 18.96
CA PHE A 180 19.68 3.37 17.94
C PHE A 180 20.38 4.29 16.92
N GLN A 181 21.71 4.32 16.87
CA GLN A 181 22.46 5.20 15.97
C GLN A 181 22.17 4.94 14.47
N HIS A 182 21.84 3.69 14.09
CA HIS A 182 21.63 3.25 12.69
C HIS A 182 20.37 3.76 12.01
N ALA A 183 19.26 3.98 12.73
CA ALA A 183 18.07 4.63 12.16
C ALA A 183 18.38 6.04 11.60
N PHE A 184 19.44 6.66 12.10
CA PHE A 184 19.92 7.98 11.72
C PHE A 184 21.11 7.95 10.77
N ASP A 185 21.74 6.80 10.56
CA ASP A 185 22.66 6.62 9.44
C ASP A 185 21.89 6.79 8.13
N ASP A 186 20.61 6.41 8.07
CA ASP A 186 19.75 6.69 6.92
C ASP A 186 19.58 8.20 6.70
N ALA A 187 19.33 8.97 7.77
CA ALA A 187 19.25 10.43 7.69
C ALA A 187 20.58 11.06 7.29
N LYS A 188 21.69 10.63 7.90
CA LYS A 188 23.04 11.08 7.55
C LYS A 188 23.40 10.71 6.12
N ARG A 189 23.13 9.49 5.68
CA ARG A 189 23.33 9.02 4.29
C ARG A 189 22.49 9.80 3.31
N VAL A 190 21.24 10.10 3.63
CA VAL A 190 20.37 10.95 2.80
C VAL A 190 20.98 12.35 2.70
N ILE A 191 21.30 13.00 3.82
CA ILE A 191 21.95 14.32 3.83
C ILE A 191 23.29 14.29 3.07
N GLU A 192 24.11 13.26 3.27
CA GLU A 192 25.39 13.04 2.60
C GLU A 192 25.24 12.84 1.10
N SER A 193 24.19 12.13 0.65
CA SER A 193 23.88 12.01 -0.78
C SER A 193 23.52 13.35 -1.44
N TYR A 194 23.17 14.38 -0.65
CA TYR A 194 23.00 15.76 -1.13
C TYR A 194 24.23 16.65 -0.91
N LYS A 195 25.22 16.23 -0.11
CA LYS A 195 26.46 17.02 0.11
C LYS A 195 27.33 17.12 -1.14
N ASP A 196 27.20 16.20 -2.10
CA ASP A 196 27.87 16.29 -3.40
C ASP A 196 27.35 17.46 -4.27
N ILE A 197 26.32 18.17 -3.80
CA ILE A 197 25.71 19.36 -4.43
C ILE A 197 26.02 20.61 -3.60
N ASN A 198 27.29 20.89 -3.29
CA ASN A 198 27.85 22.17 -2.80
C ASN A 198 27.17 22.92 -1.62
N ASP A 199 26.16 22.34 -0.97
CA ASP A 199 25.26 23.00 -0.04
C ASP A 199 25.07 22.16 1.24
N SER A 200 25.22 22.79 2.41
CA SER A 200 25.03 22.14 3.71
C SER A 200 23.54 21.97 4.03
N PHE A 201 22.95 20.84 3.64
CA PHE A 201 21.56 20.51 3.97
C PHE A 201 21.35 20.32 5.48
N ILE A 202 20.22 20.84 5.97
CA ILE A 202 19.77 20.63 7.35
C ILE A 202 18.88 19.38 7.43
N GLY A 203 19.29 18.43 8.27
CA GLY A 203 18.53 17.21 8.55
C GLY A 203 17.92 17.15 9.95
N VAL A 204 16.82 16.43 10.06
CA VAL A 204 16.02 16.23 11.28
C VAL A 204 15.77 14.72 11.50
N PRO A 205 15.93 14.20 12.73
CA PRO A 205 16.26 14.91 13.98
C PRO A 205 17.74 15.30 14.12
N LEU A 206 18.03 16.25 15.02
CA LEU A 206 19.38 16.48 15.53
C LEU A 206 19.71 15.43 16.59
N VAL A 207 20.42 14.37 16.19
CA VAL A 207 20.72 13.21 17.06
C VAL A 207 21.55 13.59 18.30
N ASN A 208 22.34 14.66 18.21
CA ASN A 208 23.19 15.13 19.33
C ASN A 208 22.44 16.04 20.31
N ASP A 209 21.19 16.41 20.01
CA ASP A 209 20.39 17.27 20.87
C ASP A 209 19.50 16.42 21.80
N LYS A 210 20.00 16.17 23.01
CA LYS A 210 19.28 15.41 24.04
C LYS A 210 17.99 16.08 24.53
N GLU A 211 17.77 17.37 24.23
CA GLU A 211 16.53 18.06 24.62
C GLU A 211 15.39 17.78 23.63
N THR A 212 15.72 17.62 22.34
CA THR A 212 14.72 17.44 21.27
C THR A 212 14.64 16.02 20.75
N PHE A 213 15.60 15.16 21.10
CA PHE A 213 15.67 13.77 20.65
C PHE A 213 15.51 12.76 21.81
N ASP A 214 14.56 11.81 21.65
CA ASP A 214 14.29 10.70 22.58
C ASP A 214 14.40 9.37 21.83
N ALA A 215 15.56 8.70 21.98
CA ALA A 215 15.86 7.45 21.27
C ALA A 215 14.87 6.32 21.61
N LYS A 216 14.52 6.16 22.89
CA LYS A 216 13.58 5.12 23.35
C LYS A 216 12.18 5.33 22.77
N ARG A 217 11.76 6.58 22.65
CA ARG A 217 10.48 6.90 22.01
C ARG A 217 10.53 6.65 20.51
N SER A 218 11.59 7.07 19.82
CA SER A 218 11.77 6.79 18.40
C SER A 218 11.72 5.29 18.12
N GLU A 219 12.36 4.48 18.96
CA GLU A 219 12.24 3.02 18.94
C GLU A 219 10.78 2.56 19.09
N SER A 220 10.11 3.03 20.14
CA SER A 220 8.71 2.65 20.41
C SER A 220 7.78 3.01 19.25
N LEU A 221 7.96 4.19 18.64
CA LEU A 221 7.23 4.65 17.46
C LEU A 221 7.52 3.74 16.27
N TYR A 222 8.78 3.37 16.06
CA TYR A 222 9.17 2.44 15.01
C TYR A 222 8.50 1.08 15.18
N GLU A 223 8.54 0.51 16.38
CA GLU A 223 7.99 -0.83 16.61
C GLU A 223 6.47 -0.87 16.52
N ASN A 224 5.78 0.16 17.02
CA ASN A 224 4.33 0.12 17.19
C ASN A 224 3.56 0.91 16.11
N LEU A 225 4.18 1.91 15.49
CA LEU A 225 3.50 2.91 14.66
C LEU A 225 4.14 3.16 13.29
N ARG A 226 5.19 2.41 12.89
CA ARG A 226 5.82 2.60 11.57
C ARG A 226 4.89 2.42 10.37
N THR A 227 3.78 1.71 10.52
CA THR A 227 2.77 1.51 9.46
C THR A 227 1.62 2.52 9.53
N TYR A 228 1.62 3.41 10.54
CA TYR A 228 0.61 4.45 10.67
C TYR A 228 0.99 5.66 9.82
N GLY A 229 0.32 5.84 8.67
CA GLY A 229 0.73 6.81 7.64
C GLY A 229 0.76 8.28 8.07
N TYR A 230 0.10 8.65 9.18
CA TYR A 230 0.04 10.04 9.66
C TYR A 230 1.04 10.35 10.79
N ILE A 231 1.84 9.38 11.27
CA ILE A 231 2.72 9.57 12.44
C ILE A 231 3.69 10.74 12.27
N ASP A 232 4.29 10.83 11.08
CA ASP A 232 5.34 11.79 10.77
C ASP A 232 4.83 13.24 10.69
N SER A 233 3.52 13.42 10.53
CA SER A 233 2.87 14.73 10.57
C SER A 233 2.86 15.39 11.97
N ILE A 234 3.13 14.60 13.02
CA ILE A 234 3.33 15.07 14.40
C ILE A 234 4.77 14.86 14.84
N ASN A 235 5.38 13.73 14.50
CA ASN A 235 6.74 13.44 14.93
C ASN A 235 7.76 14.47 14.42
N SER A 236 7.56 15.00 13.20
CA SER A 236 8.36 16.11 12.67
C SER A 236 8.24 17.41 13.46
N ILE A 237 7.11 17.67 14.14
CA ILE A 237 6.95 18.83 15.03
C ILE A 237 7.75 18.64 16.31
N TYR A 238 7.80 17.41 16.85
CA TYR A 238 8.61 17.11 18.02
C TYR A 238 10.10 17.17 17.69
N GLU A 239 10.55 16.37 16.72
CA GLU A 239 11.97 16.23 16.33
C GLU A 239 12.53 17.48 15.65
N GLY A 240 11.67 18.25 14.97
CA GLY A 240 12.03 19.45 14.23
C GLY A 240 11.97 20.74 15.04
N TYR A 241 11.61 20.70 16.33
CA TYR A 241 11.41 21.91 17.16
C TYR A 241 12.53 22.94 17.04
N TRP A 242 13.78 22.48 17.03
CA TRP A 242 14.94 23.35 16.95
C TRP A 242 15.03 24.17 15.65
N THR A 243 14.38 23.74 14.55
CA THR A 243 14.37 24.46 13.27
C THR A 243 13.40 25.63 13.25
N PHE A 244 12.40 25.61 14.15
CA PHE A 244 11.35 26.62 14.23
C PHE A 244 11.16 27.23 15.64
N LYS A 245 12.04 26.94 16.60
CA LYS A 245 11.98 27.51 17.95
C LYS A 245 12.16 29.04 18.00
N THR A 246 12.68 29.65 16.95
CA THR A 246 12.95 31.09 16.86
C THR A 246 11.76 31.92 16.36
N TYR A 247 10.73 31.29 15.80
CA TYR A 247 9.52 32.00 15.40
C TYR A 247 8.69 32.41 16.63
N ASP A 248 7.94 33.50 16.51
CA ASP A 248 7.01 33.93 17.55
C ASP A 248 5.77 33.00 17.60
N PHE A 249 5.29 32.56 16.42
CA PHE A 249 4.16 31.63 16.28
C PHE A 249 4.37 30.61 15.16
N ILE A 250 3.81 29.42 15.31
CA ILE A 250 3.71 28.44 14.23
C ILE A 250 2.27 28.01 13.99
N LEU A 251 1.90 27.87 12.72
CA LEU A 251 0.70 27.17 12.26
C LEU A 251 1.12 25.77 11.79
N ARG A 252 0.89 24.74 12.60
CA ARG A 252 0.98 23.35 12.12
C ARG A 252 -0.31 23.01 11.38
N THR A 253 -0.21 22.52 10.15
CA THR A 253 -1.37 22.14 9.34
C THR A 253 -1.07 20.91 8.50
N ASP A 254 -2.13 20.24 8.04
CA ASP A 254 -2.04 19.21 7.01
C ASP A 254 -1.84 19.84 5.62
N ILE A 255 -1.46 19.05 4.63
CA ILE A 255 -1.14 19.52 3.27
C ILE A 255 -2.38 19.74 2.39
N ASP A 256 -3.50 19.13 2.75
CA ASP A 256 -4.78 19.22 2.05
C ASP A 256 -5.61 20.43 2.50
N VAL A 257 -4.96 21.59 2.57
CA VAL A 257 -5.55 22.85 3.02
C VAL A 257 -5.19 24.01 2.10
N PHE A 258 -5.92 25.12 2.27
CA PHE A 258 -5.54 26.44 1.77
C PHE A 258 -5.35 27.41 2.92
N ILE A 259 -4.30 28.22 2.86
CA ILE A 259 -4.16 29.37 3.75
C ILE A 259 -5.03 30.49 3.22
N TYR A 260 -5.88 31.04 4.09
CA TYR A 260 -6.81 32.11 3.73
C TYR A 260 -6.23 33.49 4.06
N ARG A 261 -6.68 34.51 3.32
CA ARG A 261 -6.15 35.88 3.37
C ARG A 261 -6.14 36.50 4.77
N HIS A 262 -7.10 36.18 5.63
CA HIS A 262 -7.11 36.74 6.99
C HIS A 262 -5.95 36.25 7.88
N PHE A 263 -5.26 35.17 7.50
CA PHE A 263 -4.04 34.75 8.21
C PHE A 263 -2.93 35.80 8.14
N ALA A 264 -2.91 36.64 7.11
CA ALA A 264 -1.88 37.66 6.89
C ALA A 264 -1.70 38.60 8.08
N THR A 265 -2.80 38.96 8.76
CA THR A 265 -2.80 39.93 9.86
C THR A 265 -3.23 39.35 11.21
N TYR A 266 -3.41 38.02 11.30
CA TYR A 266 -3.90 37.35 12.49
C TYR A 266 -2.79 36.70 13.33
N ILE A 267 -2.75 37.05 14.62
CA ILE A 267 -1.94 36.38 15.65
C ILE A 267 -2.82 35.98 16.84
N PRO A 268 -2.50 34.88 17.55
CA PRO A 268 -3.23 34.51 18.75
C PRO A 268 -3.01 35.55 19.85
N SER A 269 -4.08 36.01 20.49
CA SER A 269 -3.98 36.89 21.65
C SER A 269 -3.59 36.11 22.90
N ASN A 270 -2.89 36.77 23.83
CA ASN A 270 -2.55 36.23 25.16
C ASN A 270 -1.82 34.86 25.14
N CYS A 271 -0.99 34.62 24.11
CA CYS A 271 -0.34 33.33 23.84
C CYS A 271 -1.29 32.13 23.97
N THR A 272 -2.47 32.28 23.41
CA THR A 272 -3.45 31.19 23.37
C THR A 272 -3.03 30.21 22.27
N PHE A 273 -2.96 28.93 22.61
CA PHE A 273 -2.86 27.85 21.65
C PHE A 273 -4.24 27.59 21.06
N ILE A 274 -4.35 27.61 19.74
CA ILE A 274 -5.62 27.43 19.02
C ILE A 274 -5.57 26.09 18.30
N THR A 275 -6.62 25.29 18.43
CA THR A 275 -6.80 24.04 17.67
C THR A 275 -8.08 24.12 16.86
N GLY A 276 -8.07 23.53 15.67
CA GLY A 276 -9.23 23.40 14.82
C GLY A 276 -10.22 22.30 15.28
N GLY A 277 -11.09 21.85 14.38
CA GLY A 277 -12.10 20.80 14.60
C GLY A 277 -11.75 19.47 13.93
N GLY A 278 -11.77 18.37 14.68
CA GLY A 278 -11.29 17.07 14.20
C GLY A 278 -12.31 16.16 13.52
N GLY A 279 -13.61 16.45 13.61
CA GLY A 279 -14.68 15.66 12.95
C GLY A 279 -14.88 14.22 13.44
N TYR A 280 -14.08 13.73 14.40
CA TYR A 280 -14.14 12.36 14.90
C TYR A 280 -15.04 12.19 16.14
N SER A 281 -15.42 13.27 16.80
CA SER A 281 -15.94 13.20 18.19
C SER A 281 -17.38 12.65 18.24
N THR A 282 -17.57 11.54 18.97
CA THR A 282 -18.87 10.91 19.25
C THR A 282 -19.04 10.69 20.75
N ASP A 283 -20.27 10.38 21.21
CA ASP A 283 -20.50 10.01 22.62
C ASP A 283 -19.70 8.78 23.06
N PHE A 284 -19.45 7.86 22.13
CA PHE A 284 -18.68 6.65 22.40
C PHE A 284 -17.21 6.98 22.66
N ASN A 285 -16.51 7.63 21.71
CA ASN A 285 -15.09 7.91 21.90
C ASN A 285 -14.82 8.94 22.99
N ARG A 286 -15.71 9.92 23.21
CA ARG A 286 -15.55 10.89 24.32
C ARG A 286 -15.47 10.18 25.67
N ARG A 287 -16.39 9.26 25.94
CA ARG A 287 -16.40 8.47 27.19
C ARG A 287 -15.19 7.55 27.27
N LYS A 288 -14.83 6.90 26.17
CA LYS A 288 -13.68 5.99 26.12
C LYS A 288 -12.36 6.74 26.34
N LEU A 289 -12.14 7.87 25.68
CA LEU A 289 -10.94 8.70 25.85
C LEU A 289 -10.83 9.29 27.26
N LYS A 290 -11.95 9.65 27.89
CA LYS A 290 -11.95 10.07 29.30
C LYS A 290 -11.52 8.94 30.24
N ARG A 291 -12.03 7.71 30.03
CA ARG A 291 -11.56 6.53 30.78
C ARG A 291 -10.05 6.32 30.57
N ILE A 292 -9.60 6.32 29.31
CA ILE A 292 -8.20 6.08 28.96
C ILE A 292 -7.30 7.13 29.60
N ALA A 293 -7.70 8.41 29.60
CA ALA A 293 -6.96 9.46 30.28
C ALA A 293 -6.77 9.13 31.77
N ASN A 294 -7.83 8.69 32.45
CA ASN A 294 -7.72 8.26 33.85
C ASN A 294 -6.76 7.07 34.02
N ASP A 295 -6.84 6.07 33.14
CA ASP A 295 -5.96 4.88 33.17
C ASP A 295 -4.48 5.25 32.94
N MET A 296 -4.22 6.28 32.15
CA MET A 296 -2.89 6.86 31.92
C MET A 296 -2.40 7.78 33.05
N GLY A 297 -3.26 8.11 34.03
CA GLY A 297 -2.98 9.15 35.02
C GLY A 297 -3.00 10.58 34.47
N PHE A 298 -3.60 10.78 33.30
CA PHE A 298 -3.78 12.10 32.69
C PHE A 298 -5.02 12.79 33.27
N VAL A 299 -4.94 14.13 33.31
CA VAL A 299 -6.09 14.98 33.62
C VAL A 299 -6.98 15.09 32.38
N HIS A 300 -8.28 14.94 32.53
CA HIS A 300 -9.25 15.16 31.45
C HIS A 300 -10.24 16.26 31.83
N VAL A 301 -10.33 17.31 31.02
CA VAL A 301 -11.14 18.52 31.28
C VAL A 301 -12.35 18.64 30.34
N ASP A 302 -12.78 17.53 29.76
CA ASP A 302 -13.97 17.44 28.90
C ASP A 302 -13.95 18.35 27.66
N ILE A 303 -12.76 18.72 27.17
CA ILE A 303 -12.60 19.38 25.86
C ILE A 303 -12.61 18.31 24.79
N THR A 304 -13.34 18.54 23.69
CA THR A 304 -13.64 17.51 22.70
C THR A 304 -13.49 18.03 21.27
N ASN A 305 -13.47 17.11 20.30
CA ASN A 305 -13.42 17.41 18.86
C ASN A 305 -12.25 18.31 18.39
N MET A 306 -11.08 18.21 19.04
CA MET A 306 -9.89 18.99 18.68
C MET A 306 -9.25 18.47 17.39
N GLY A 307 -8.96 19.36 16.44
CA GLY A 307 -8.41 19.06 15.12
C GLY A 307 -6.88 19.10 15.05
N SER A 308 -6.33 18.50 13.99
CA SER A 308 -4.89 18.38 13.74
C SER A 308 -4.22 19.72 13.39
N THR A 309 -4.98 20.75 13.02
CA THR A 309 -4.46 22.10 12.74
C THR A 309 -4.27 22.89 14.03
N TRP A 310 -3.07 23.40 14.27
CA TRP A 310 -2.67 24.11 15.50
C TRP A 310 -2.06 25.46 15.18
N TYR A 311 -2.40 26.50 15.96
CA TYR A 311 -1.76 27.80 15.89
C TYR A 311 -1.39 28.31 17.28
N GLY A 312 -0.10 28.49 17.55
CA GLY A 312 0.39 28.85 18.88
C GLY A 312 1.90 29.08 18.90
N SER A 313 2.49 29.15 20.10
CA SER A 313 3.94 29.28 20.21
C SER A 313 4.65 27.99 19.77
N PRO A 314 5.90 28.06 19.26
CA PRO A 314 6.69 26.87 18.95
C PRO A 314 6.78 25.87 20.10
N TYR A 315 6.94 26.38 21.33
CA TYR A 315 7.11 25.56 22.51
C TYR A 315 5.82 24.82 22.89
N ASP A 316 4.66 25.48 22.81
CA ASP A 316 3.38 24.81 23.03
C ASP A 316 3.14 23.71 22.00
N ALA A 317 3.44 23.97 20.72
CA ALA A 317 3.32 22.95 19.67
C ALA A 317 4.25 21.75 19.90
N TYR A 318 5.49 22.00 20.35
CA TYR A 318 6.41 20.94 20.76
C TYR A 318 5.87 20.13 21.94
N LEU A 319 5.33 20.77 22.98
CA LEU A 319 4.74 20.09 24.14
C LEU A 319 3.52 19.25 23.73
N VAL A 320 2.63 19.79 22.90
CA VAL A 320 1.46 19.07 22.39
C VAL A 320 1.89 17.89 21.52
N ALA A 321 2.86 18.07 20.62
CA ALA A 321 3.39 16.99 19.79
C ALA A 321 4.00 15.86 20.65
N ASN A 322 4.84 16.23 21.62
CA ASN A 322 5.45 15.31 22.57
C ASN A 322 4.38 14.45 23.27
N GLN A 323 3.39 15.10 23.87
CA GLN A 323 2.34 14.42 24.63
C GLN A 323 1.39 13.62 23.73
N THR A 324 1.15 14.08 22.50
CA THR A 324 0.35 13.38 21.48
C THR A 324 1.00 12.05 21.11
N LEU A 325 2.31 12.04 20.86
CA LEU A 325 3.05 10.80 20.54
C LEU A 325 2.93 9.76 21.66
N TYR A 326 2.99 10.18 22.93
CA TYR A 326 2.75 9.29 24.06
C TYR A 326 1.32 8.73 24.09
N GLY A 327 0.32 9.59 23.85
CA GLY A 327 -1.08 9.15 23.74
C GLY A 327 -1.29 8.15 22.62
N MET A 328 -0.69 8.39 21.45
CA MET A 328 -0.76 7.47 20.30
C MET A 328 -0.12 6.11 20.62
N LEU A 329 1.06 6.09 21.25
CA LEU A 329 1.73 4.86 21.66
C LEU A 329 0.88 4.04 22.65
N TRP A 330 0.33 4.70 23.67
CA TRP A 330 -0.54 4.04 24.64
C TRP A 330 -1.77 3.43 23.96
N LEU A 331 -2.46 4.23 23.15
CA LEU A 331 -3.66 3.79 22.44
C LEU A 331 -3.35 2.60 21.52
N ALA A 332 -2.29 2.67 20.72
CA ALA A 332 -1.93 1.60 19.80
C ALA A 332 -1.45 0.32 20.50
N HIS A 333 -0.94 0.42 21.72
CA HIS A 333 -0.47 -0.74 22.48
C HIS A 333 -1.58 -1.37 23.33
N TYR A 334 -2.39 -0.57 24.02
CA TYR A 334 -3.36 -1.04 25.01
C TYR A 334 -4.82 -1.00 24.58
N GLU A 335 -5.18 -0.17 23.59
CA GLU A 335 -6.59 0.16 23.28
C GLU A 335 -7.04 -0.24 21.88
N PHE A 336 -6.10 -0.54 20.98
CA PHE A 336 -6.36 -1.05 19.64
C PHE A 336 -5.80 -2.47 19.45
N ALA A 337 -6.66 -3.38 19.01
CA ALA A 337 -6.29 -4.74 18.67
C ALA A 337 -5.55 -4.80 17.32
N MET A 338 -4.75 -5.85 17.12
CA MET A 338 -3.95 -6.05 15.90
C MET A 338 -4.72 -5.81 14.58
N PRO A 339 -5.95 -6.33 14.37
CA PRO A 339 -6.69 -6.09 13.13
C PRO A 339 -7.06 -4.61 12.89
N GLU A 340 -7.31 -3.85 13.97
CA GLU A 340 -7.56 -2.41 13.88
C GLU A 340 -6.30 -1.67 13.42
N ARG A 341 -5.13 -2.01 14.01
CA ARG A 341 -3.83 -1.39 13.69
C ARG A 341 -3.36 -1.71 12.28
N GLU A 342 -3.63 -2.92 11.81
CA GLU A 342 -3.30 -3.40 10.46
C GLU A 342 -4.28 -2.87 9.40
N SER A 343 -5.19 -1.96 9.77
CA SER A 343 -6.22 -1.40 8.89
C SER A 343 -7.14 -2.44 8.25
N LYS A 344 -7.24 -3.65 8.82
CA LYS A 344 -8.07 -4.75 8.30
C LYS A 344 -9.57 -4.46 8.44
N LEU A 345 -9.94 -3.60 9.38
CA LEU A 345 -11.34 -3.18 9.59
C LEU A 345 -11.75 -1.98 8.72
N GLY A 346 -10.83 -1.36 7.98
CA GLY A 346 -11.11 -0.17 7.18
C GLY A 346 -11.84 0.91 7.99
N THR A 347 -12.89 1.48 7.42
CA THR A 347 -13.75 2.50 8.04
C THR A 347 -14.94 1.92 8.82
N LEU A 348 -15.00 0.59 9.04
CA LEU A 348 -16.15 -0.05 9.69
C LEU A 348 -16.48 0.53 11.07
N MET A 349 -15.44 0.87 11.82
CA MET A 349 -15.56 1.43 13.17
C MET A 349 -15.60 2.97 13.18
N TRP A 350 -15.60 3.62 12.02
CA TRP A 350 -15.74 5.07 11.92
C TRP A 350 -17.21 5.49 12.10
N PRO A 351 -17.52 6.57 12.83
CA PRO A 351 -16.61 7.47 13.56
C PRO A 351 -16.35 7.07 15.02
N GLU A 352 -16.90 5.95 15.49
CA GLU A 352 -16.85 5.60 16.92
C GLU A 352 -15.44 5.27 17.43
N TRP A 353 -14.68 4.38 16.77
CA TRP A 353 -13.35 3.98 17.22
C TRP A 353 -12.46 3.51 16.06
N HIS A 354 -11.75 4.43 15.41
CA HIS A 354 -11.03 4.15 14.16
C HIS A 354 -9.52 4.43 14.27
N PHE A 355 -8.70 3.43 13.93
CA PHE A 355 -7.24 3.56 14.00
C PHE A 355 -6.68 4.62 13.05
N GLY A 356 -7.34 4.91 11.92
CA GLY A 356 -6.89 5.95 10.98
C GLY A 356 -6.81 7.34 11.61
N VAL A 357 -7.59 7.63 12.65
CA VAL A 357 -7.55 8.90 13.41
C VAL A 357 -6.84 8.79 14.75
N LEU A 358 -5.94 7.80 14.92
CA LEU A 358 -5.13 7.63 16.12
C LEU A 358 -4.44 8.93 16.56
N LEU A 359 -3.94 9.72 15.62
CA LEU A 359 -3.37 11.05 15.86
C LEU A 359 -4.34 11.98 16.61
N LEU A 360 -5.60 12.05 16.18
CA LEU A 360 -6.61 12.91 16.79
C LEU A 360 -6.99 12.44 18.19
N TYR A 361 -7.02 11.12 18.42
CA TYR A 361 -7.21 10.55 19.76
C TYR A 361 -6.02 10.81 20.68
N GLY A 362 -4.78 10.64 20.21
CA GLY A 362 -3.58 10.96 20.97
C GLY A 362 -3.53 12.44 21.35
N GLN A 363 -3.86 13.31 20.40
CA GLN A 363 -3.95 14.76 20.63
C GLN A 363 -5.07 15.11 21.62
N HIS A 364 -6.21 14.40 21.56
CA HIS A 364 -7.30 14.60 22.52
C HIS A 364 -6.83 14.41 23.95
N LEU A 365 -6.10 13.32 24.21
CA LEU A 365 -5.53 13.00 25.51
C LEU A 365 -4.49 14.06 25.91
N ALA A 366 -3.61 14.44 24.98
CA ALA A 366 -2.56 15.42 25.21
C ALA A 366 -3.09 16.80 25.61
N LEU A 367 -3.99 17.38 24.82
CA LEU A 367 -4.51 18.72 25.05
C LEU A 367 -5.36 18.80 26.33
N ASN A 368 -6.20 17.80 26.59
CA ASN A 368 -6.95 17.74 27.84
C ASN A 368 -6.01 17.69 29.05
N HIS A 369 -4.94 16.90 28.98
CA HIS A 369 -3.97 16.82 30.05
C HIS A 369 -3.25 18.15 30.27
N LEU A 370 -2.67 18.73 29.22
CA LEU A 370 -1.88 19.97 29.28
C LEU A 370 -2.71 21.18 29.73
N VAL A 371 -3.99 21.23 29.35
CA VAL A 371 -4.93 22.25 29.86
C VAL A 371 -5.25 21.99 31.33
N GLY A 372 -5.55 20.74 31.71
CA GLY A 372 -5.91 20.39 33.08
C GLY A 372 -4.81 20.62 34.10
N ILE A 373 -3.54 20.53 33.69
CA ILE A 373 -2.38 20.86 34.54
C ILE A 373 -1.90 22.31 34.38
N ASN A 374 -2.64 23.16 33.67
CA ASN A 374 -2.32 24.56 33.43
C ASN A 374 -0.94 24.79 32.79
N GLN A 375 -0.55 23.94 31.83
CA GLN A 375 0.64 24.16 30.99
C GLN A 375 0.31 24.92 29.71
N ILE A 376 -0.89 24.73 29.14
CA ILE A 376 -1.32 25.40 27.91
C ILE A 376 -2.67 26.09 28.11
N ARG A 377 -2.79 27.30 27.55
CA ARG A 377 -4.07 28.00 27.40
C ARG A 377 -4.67 27.67 26.04
N LEU A 378 -5.71 26.82 26.02
CA LEU A 378 -6.35 26.37 24.79
C LEU A 378 -7.56 27.23 24.40
N ARG A 379 -7.73 27.49 23.10
CA ARG A 379 -8.98 27.96 22.49
C ARG A 379 -9.38 27.06 21.34
N MET A 380 -10.63 26.64 21.34
CA MET A 380 -11.24 25.98 20.18
C MET A 380 -11.44 27.00 19.05
N GLY A 381 -10.94 26.65 17.87
CA GLY A 381 -10.95 27.47 16.66
C GLY A 381 -11.51 26.71 15.45
N GLN A 382 -12.53 25.86 15.64
CA GLN A 382 -13.11 25.03 14.58
C GLN A 382 -13.48 25.84 13.32
N ASP A 383 -14.24 26.92 13.47
CA ASP A 383 -14.60 27.80 12.35
C ASP A 383 -13.43 28.69 11.85
N LEU A 384 -12.34 28.77 12.61
CA LEU A 384 -11.19 29.63 12.33
C LEU A 384 -10.11 28.89 11.52
N LEU A 385 -9.88 27.62 11.86
CA LEU A 385 -8.80 26.78 11.35
C LEU A 385 -9.28 25.59 10.49
N ASP A 386 -10.58 25.27 10.44
CA ASP A 386 -11.12 24.12 9.70
C ASP A 386 -12.42 24.46 8.93
N LEU A 387 -12.49 25.64 8.31
CA LEU A 387 -13.62 25.94 7.42
C LEU A 387 -13.54 25.03 6.19
N SER A 388 -14.67 24.45 5.77
CA SER A 388 -14.68 23.61 4.57
C SER A 388 -14.30 24.38 3.31
N SER A 389 -13.43 23.81 2.49
CA SER A 389 -13.11 24.32 1.14
C SER A 389 -14.31 24.29 0.19
N THR A 390 -15.41 23.64 0.57
CA THR A 390 -16.63 23.57 -0.24
C THR A 390 -17.71 24.56 0.18
N ASP A 391 -17.43 25.43 1.16
CA ASP A 391 -18.37 26.45 1.62
C ASP A 391 -18.56 27.54 0.56
N ASP A 392 -19.78 27.64 0.04
CA ASP A 392 -20.22 28.60 -0.99
C ASP A 392 -20.91 29.83 -0.39
N ARG A 393 -20.98 29.95 0.94
CA ARG A 393 -21.64 31.08 1.60
C ARG A 393 -20.71 32.28 1.68
N VAL A 394 -21.08 33.35 0.99
CA VAL A 394 -20.36 34.62 0.95
C VAL A 394 -20.16 35.22 2.36
N GLU A 395 -21.21 35.18 3.19
CA GLU A 395 -21.20 35.75 4.55
C GLU A 395 -20.12 35.14 5.44
N TYR A 396 -19.86 33.83 5.30
CA TYR A 396 -18.91 33.10 6.15
C TYR A 396 -17.46 33.50 5.91
N VAL A 397 -17.18 34.02 4.72
CA VAL A 397 -15.84 34.40 4.28
C VAL A 397 -15.63 35.91 4.39
N GLN A 398 -16.67 36.72 4.19
CA GLN A 398 -16.58 38.18 4.26
C GLN A 398 -16.78 38.75 5.67
N GLN A 399 -17.63 38.13 6.50
CA GLN A 399 -18.01 38.70 7.81
C GLN A 399 -17.25 38.09 9.00
N ARG A 400 -16.55 36.96 8.79
CA ARG A 400 -15.86 36.25 9.86
C ARG A 400 -14.40 35.98 9.50
N ILE A 401 -13.53 36.01 10.51
CA ILE A 401 -12.11 35.69 10.35
C ILE A 401 -11.96 34.18 10.06
N ARG A 402 -11.15 33.86 9.06
CA ARG A 402 -10.86 32.50 8.55
C ARG A 402 -9.39 32.43 8.18
N LEU A 403 -8.68 31.42 8.66
CA LEU A 403 -7.23 31.35 8.50
C LEU A 403 -6.80 30.18 7.62
N ASN A 404 -7.53 29.07 7.70
CA ASN A 404 -7.19 27.82 7.05
C ASN A 404 -8.48 27.15 6.56
N LEU A 405 -8.49 26.74 5.29
CA LEU A 405 -9.60 26.05 4.63
C LEU A 405 -9.22 24.57 4.42
N HIS A 406 -10.02 23.66 4.95
CA HIS A 406 -9.75 22.22 4.92
C HIS A 406 -10.50 21.55 3.75
N CYS A 407 -9.78 20.74 2.97
CA CYS A 407 -10.33 19.92 1.90
C CYS A 407 -10.92 18.59 2.39
N TRP A 408 -12.12 18.65 2.97
CA TRP A 408 -12.87 17.46 3.40
C TRP A 408 -13.18 16.51 2.25
N HIS A 409 -13.45 15.24 2.59
CA HIS A 409 -13.82 14.22 1.61
C HIS A 409 -15.25 14.44 1.12
N THR A 410 -15.40 14.98 -0.08
CA THR A 410 -16.71 15.28 -0.67
C THR A 410 -16.63 15.31 -2.20
N ASP A 411 -17.79 15.18 -2.85
CA ASP A 411 -17.97 15.38 -4.29
C ASP A 411 -18.50 16.79 -4.62
N LEU A 412 -18.67 17.64 -3.61
CA LEU A 412 -19.08 19.03 -3.79
C LEU A 412 -17.97 19.86 -4.46
N PRO A 413 -18.32 20.94 -5.19
CA PRO A 413 -17.34 21.76 -5.86
C PRO A 413 -16.29 22.36 -4.90
N PHE A 414 -15.08 22.41 -5.45
CA PHE A 414 -13.77 22.10 -4.85
C PHE A 414 -13.66 20.79 -4.06
N SER A 415 -13.54 19.67 -4.79
CA SER A 415 -13.15 18.36 -4.27
C SER A 415 -11.69 18.05 -4.64
N LYS A 416 -10.85 17.74 -3.64
CA LYS A 416 -9.45 17.34 -3.89
C LYS A 416 -9.34 16.09 -4.77
N PHE A 417 -10.30 15.15 -4.66
CA PHE A 417 -10.34 13.95 -5.49
C PHE A 417 -10.67 14.29 -6.95
N ALA A 418 -11.67 15.16 -7.17
CA ALA A 418 -12.00 15.64 -8.51
C ALA A 418 -10.84 16.41 -9.16
N PHE A 419 -10.12 17.21 -8.37
CA PHE A 419 -8.93 17.93 -8.82
C PHE A 419 -7.82 16.96 -9.26
N LYS A 420 -7.49 15.96 -8.44
CA LYS A 420 -6.48 14.93 -8.78
C LYS A 420 -6.86 14.10 -10.02
N MET A 421 -8.16 13.89 -10.27
CA MET A 421 -8.67 13.24 -11.47
C MET A 421 -8.68 14.14 -12.72
N GLY A 422 -8.18 15.37 -12.63
CA GLY A 422 -8.15 16.31 -13.76
C GLY A 422 -9.52 16.85 -14.17
N LYS A 423 -10.59 16.64 -13.36
CA LYS A 423 -11.95 17.09 -13.70
C LYS A 423 -12.06 18.61 -13.86
N TYR A 424 -11.11 19.37 -13.31
CA TYR A 424 -11.09 20.82 -13.41
C TYR A 424 -10.15 21.35 -14.51
N ASN A 425 -9.50 20.50 -15.33
CA ASN A 425 -8.52 20.92 -16.34
C ASN A 425 -9.09 21.85 -17.42
N GLN A 426 -10.40 21.73 -17.71
CA GLN A 426 -11.12 22.58 -18.68
C GLN A 426 -11.92 23.70 -17.99
N THR A 427 -11.77 23.86 -16.68
CA THR A 427 -12.51 24.87 -15.93
C THR A 427 -11.93 26.25 -16.23
N ASP A 428 -12.78 27.17 -16.67
CA ASP A 428 -12.39 28.55 -16.91
C ASP A 428 -12.00 29.26 -15.60
N LEU A 429 -10.76 29.73 -15.53
CA LEU A 429 -10.21 30.44 -14.38
C LEU A 429 -10.91 31.79 -14.15
N GLU A 430 -11.39 32.46 -15.21
CA GLU A 430 -12.06 33.76 -15.12
C GLU A 430 -13.29 33.71 -14.22
N LYS A 431 -14.00 32.58 -14.21
CA LYS A 431 -15.17 32.35 -13.37
C LYS A 431 -14.88 32.51 -11.87
N TYR A 432 -13.66 32.25 -11.43
CA TYR A 432 -13.29 32.23 -10.01
C TYR A 432 -12.42 33.41 -9.59
N LYS A 433 -12.13 34.38 -10.46
CA LYS A 433 -11.31 35.56 -10.10
C LYS A 433 -11.91 36.41 -8.98
N ASN A 434 -13.23 36.58 -8.97
CA ASN A 434 -13.96 37.31 -7.92
C ASN A 434 -14.30 36.37 -6.75
N ASP A 435 -13.31 35.70 -6.18
CA ASP A 435 -13.44 34.62 -5.19
C ASP A 435 -14.08 35.02 -3.84
N THR A 436 -15.38 35.31 -3.88
CA THR A 436 -16.19 35.76 -2.74
C THR A 436 -16.58 34.66 -1.75
N THR A 437 -16.28 33.39 -2.07
CA THR A 437 -16.61 32.20 -1.26
C THR A 437 -15.36 31.35 -1.02
N ALA A 438 -15.39 30.47 -0.02
CA ALA A 438 -14.25 29.61 0.30
C ALA A 438 -14.00 28.62 -0.83
N GLN A 439 -15.08 28.11 -1.42
CA GLN A 439 -15.07 27.28 -2.62
C GLN A 439 -14.43 27.98 -3.83
N ALA A 440 -14.82 29.22 -4.11
CA ALA A 440 -14.26 29.95 -5.23
C ALA A 440 -12.76 30.25 -5.02
N TYR A 441 -12.38 30.59 -3.79
CA TYR A 441 -10.97 30.82 -3.42
C TYR A 441 -10.15 29.54 -3.58
N ALA A 442 -10.61 28.43 -3.02
CA ALA A 442 -9.95 27.13 -3.12
C ALA A 442 -9.79 26.69 -4.58
N MET A 443 -10.84 26.82 -5.39
CA MET A 443 -10.80 26.52 -6.82
C MET A 443 -9.78 27.38 -7.56
N ARG A 444 -9.79 28.70 -7.35
CA ARG A 444 -8.83 29.61 -7.98
C ARG A 444 -7.39 29.25 -7.62
N MET A 445 -7.09 29.11 -6.32
CA MET A 445 -5.75 28.77 -5.85
C MET A 445 -5.26 27.44 -6.42
N ALA A 446 -6.13 26.43 -6.49
CA ALA A 446 -5.76 25.14 -7.04
C ALA A 446 -5.51 25.19 -8.56
N LEU A 447 -6.37 25.87 -9.33
CA LEU A 447 -6.20 26.03 -10.77
C LEU A 447 -4.94 26.82 -11.11
N GLU A 448 -4.69 27.94 -10.42
CA GLU A 448 -3.47 28.74 -10.60
C GLU A 448 -2.21 27.94 -10.25
N SER A 449 -2.29 27.06 -9.24
CA SER A 449 -1.16 26.23 -8.82
C SER A 449 -0.68 25.23 -9.88
N ASN A 450 -1.51 24.90 -10.88
CA ASN A 450 -1.10 24.02 -11.98
C ASN A 450 -0.03 24.65 -12.88
N ASN A 451 0.03 25.99 -12.94
CA ASN A 451 0.99 26.74 -13.74
C ASN A 451 2.27 27.11 -12.96
N PHE A 452 2.26 26.97 -11.63
CA PHE A 452 3.44 27.25 -10.80
C PHE A 452 4.56 26.23 -11.05
N GLY A 453 5.74 26.73 -11.39
CA GLY A 453 6.93 25.94 -11.71
C GLY A 453 7.17 25.66 -13.19
N ASN A 454 6.27 26.08 -14.09
CA ASN A 454 6.51 26.03 -15.55
C ASN A 454 7.06 27.34 -16.13
N ASP A 455 6.88 28.45 -15.42
CA ASP A 455 7.46 29.74 -15.82
C ASP A 455 8.87 29.90 -15.24
N THR A 456 9.85 30.10 -16.12
CA THR A 456 11.20 30.61 -15.78
C THR A 456 11.18 32.09 -15.40
N HIS A 457 10.02 32.67 -15.09
CA HIS A 457 9.94 34.02 -14.57
C HIS A 457 10.28 34.03 -13.07
N GLN A 458 11.53 34.39 -12.80
CA GLN A 458 11.94 34.96 -11.53
C GLN A 458 10.93 36.05 -11.13
N ILE A 459 10.17 35.81 -10.05
CA ILE A 459 9.56 36.90 -9.29
C ILE A 459 10.68 37.44 -8.40
N GLU A 460 11.57 38.24 -8.98
CA GLU A 460 12.39 39.18 -8.21
C GLU A 460 11.55 40.45 -7.95
N PRO A 461 11.53 41.00 -6.72
CA PRO A 461 10.97 42.31 -6.49
C PRO A 461 11.84 43.35 -7.22
N GLU A 462 11.22 44.16 -8.09
CA GLU A 462 11.89 45.14 -8.96
C GLU A 462 12.97 45.97 -8.25
N PRO A 463 14.15 46.12 -8.90
CA PRO A 463 14.90 47.36 -8.82
C PRO A 463 15.18 47.93 -10.23
N VAL A 464 14.70 49.16 -10.43
CA VAL A 464 15.25 50.28 -11.23
C VAL A 464 15.98 49.97 -12.55
N LYS A 465 15.36 50.46 -13.64
CA LYS A 465 15.86 50.56 -15.03
C LYS A 465 17.34 50.94 -15.17
N CYS A 466 18.05 50.22 -16.04
CA CYS A 466 19.07 50.76 -16.94
C CYS A 466 19.00 50.05 -18.30
N ASP A 467 19.04 50.85 -19.36
CA ASP A 467 18.87 50.51 -20.77
C ASP A 467 20.22 50.20 -21.42
N CYS A 468 20.31 49.12 -22.20
CA CYS A 468 21.40 48.85 -23.14
C CYS A 468 20.96 47.77 -24.15
N SER A 469 20.57 48.25 -25.33
CA SER A 469 20.28 47.46 -26.54
C SER A 469 21.52 46.73 -27.07
N LEU A 470 21.40 45.42 -27.36
CA LEU A 470 22.16 44.74 -28.42
C LEU A 470 21.33 43.58 -29.00
N THR A 471 21.18 43.63 -30.31
CA THR A 471 20.48 42.72 -31.23
C THR A 471 21.06 41.31 -31.28
N GLN A 472 20.23 40.24 -31.26
CA GLN A 472 20.53 38.99 -31.99
C GLN A 472 19.28 38.27 -32.53
N ASN A 473 19.40 38.01 -33.83
CA ASN A 473 18.61 37.25 -34.79
C ASN A 473 17.88 35.96 -34.33
N SER A 474 16.64 35.88 -34.82
CA SER A 474 15.91 34.72 -35.37
C SER A 474 16.53 33.30 -35.25
N PHE A 475 15.80 32.39 -34.61
CA PHE A 475 15.58 31.02 -35.12
C PHE A 475 14.25 30.47 -34.61
N SER A 476 13.25 30.38 -35.49
CA SER A 476 12.05 29.59 -35.30
C SER A 476 12.36 28.13 -35.64
N GLN A 477 12.15 27.20 -34.70
CA GLN A 477 11.96 25.79 -35.06
C GLN A 477 10.75 25.23 -34.33
N THR A 478 9.76 24.89 -35.15
CA THR A 478 8.54 24.15 -34.88
C THR A 478 8.81 22.78 -34.28
N ILE A 479 8.09 22.45 -33.21
CA ILE A 479 7.98 21.10 -32.64
C ILE A 479 7.16 20.22 -33.61
N PRO A 480 7.65 19.07 -34.08
CA PRO A 480 6.88 18.18 -34.94
C PRO A 480 5.81 17.42 -34.14
N SER A 481 4.59 17.46 -34.63
CA SER A 481 3.48 16.59 -34.26
C SER A 481 3.83 15.11 -34.49
N VAL A 482 3.78 14.28 -33.44
CA VAL A 482 3.84 12.82 -33.57
C VAL A 482 2.46 12.31 -33.99
N SER A 483 2.16 12.51 -35.26
CA SER A 483 1.14 11.79 -36.01
C SER A 483 1.83 11.19 -37.22
N ASN A 484 2.34 9.96 -37.09
CA ASN A 484 2.59 8.98 -38.17
C ASN A 484 3.44 7.82 -37.64
N ILE A 485 2.79 6.83 -37.01
CA ILE A 485 3.25 5.44 -37.11
C ILE A 485 2.10 4.67 -37.76
N THR A 486 2.22 4.46 -39.06
CA THR A 486 1.41 3.50 -39.81
C THR A 486 1.68 2.09 -39.25
N PRO A 487 0.65 1.33 -38.85
CA PRO A 487 0.85 -0.05 -38.45
C PRO A 487 1.06 -0.90 -39.72
N ASN A 488 2.31 -1.23 -40.02
CA ASN A 488 2.60 -2.36 -40.90
C ASN A 488 2.05 -3.62 -40.23
N LYS A 489 0.89 -4.07 -40.74
CA LYS A 489 0.15 -5.26 -40.30
C LYS A 489 1.03 -6.51 -40.53
N PRO A 490 1.52 -7.23 -39.50
CA PRO A 490 2.09 -8.54 -39.71
C PRO A 490 0.91 -9.48 -39.96
N ILE A 491 0.77 -9.93 -41.21
CA ILE A 491 -0.14 -11.02 -41.56
C ILE A 491 0.36 -12.28 -40.85
N LEU A 492 -0.51 -12.92 -40.06
CA LEU A 492 -0.31 -14.24 -39.45
C LEU A 492 0.39 -15.18 -40.45
N LYS A 493 1.68 -15.50 -40.24
CA LYS A 493 2.28 -16.64 -40.93
C LYS A 493 1.64 -17.92 -40.38
N PRO A 494 0.98 -18.74 -41.21
CA PRO A 494 0.34 -19.95 -40.75
C PRO A 494 1.38 -20.90 -40.16
N CYS A 495 1.21 -21.23 -38.89
CA CYS A 495 2.03 -22.21 -38.20
C CYS A 495 1.77 -23.61 -38.78
N LYS A 496 2.85 -24.34 -39.11
CA LYS A 496 2.75 -25.67 -39.73
C LYS A 496 2.24 -26.68 -38.69
N PRO A 497 1.22 -27.50 -39.01
CA PRO A 497 0.74 -28.53 -38.09
C PRO A 497 1.85 -29.54 -37.76
N ILE A 498 2.12 -29.71 -36.47
CA ILE A 498 3.14 -30.64 -35.96
C ILE A 498 2.52 -32.04 -35.89
N LYS A 499 3.15 -33.02 -36.55
CA LYS A 499 2.74 -34.43 -36.44
C LYS A 499 3.12 -34.94 -35.05
N LYS A 500 2.29 -35.80 -34.44
CA LYS A 500 2.59 -36.41 -33.12
C LYS A 500 3.95 -37.13 -33.06
N THR A 501 4.46 -37.59 -34.19
CA THR A 501 5.75 -38.27 -34.32
C THR A 501 6.95 -37.33 -34.43
N SER A 502 6.74 -36.03 -34.62
CA SER A 502 7.83 -35.04 -34.69
C SER A 502 8.45 -34.81 -33.30
N PRO A 503 9.75 -34.50 -33.23
CA PRO A 503 10.36 -34.05 -31.98
C PRO A 503 9.76 -32.73 -31.52
N VAL A 504 9.32 -32.67 -30.26
CA VAL A 504 8.64 -31.49 -29.68
C VAL A 504 9.33 -31.07 -28.39
N GLN A 505 9.53 -29.76 -28.24
CA GLN A 505 10.05 -29.16 -27.01
C GLN A 505 8.99 -28.25 -26.42
N ARG A 506 8.75 -28.39 -25.12
CA ARG A 506 7.77 -27.62 -24.36
C ARG A 506 8.35 -27.24 -23.01
N ALA A 507 7.71 -26.29 -22.38
CA ALA A 507 7.99 -25.94 -21.01
C ALA A 507 6.68 -25.68 -20.26
N ILE A 508 6.67 -26.04 -18.97
CA ILE A 508 5.73 -25.47 -18.00
C ILE A 508 6.46 -24.33 -17.33
N VAL A 509 5.92 -23.12 -17.44
CA VAL A 509 6.54 -21.92 -16.89
C VAL A 509 5.76 -21.46 -15.67
N ILE A 510 6.44 -21.26 -14.55
CA ILE A 510 5.87 -20.73 -13.31
C ILE A 510 6.77 -19.65 -12.71
N TYR A 511 6.18 -18.78 -11.92
CA TYR A 511 6.89 -17.94 -10.97
C TYR A 511 6.71 -18.47 -9.56
N TYR A 512 7.82 -18.56 -8.83
CA TYR A 512 7.88 -18.97 -7.44
C TYR A 512 8.25 -17.77 -6.55
N PRO A 513 7.32 -17.28 -5.71
CA PRO A 513 7.60 -16.20 -4.78
C PRO A 513 8.42 -16.73 -3.59
N SER A 514 9.74 -16.81 -3.73
CA SER A 514 10.63 -17.36 -2.70
C SER A 514 10.55 -16.67 -1.33
N HIS A 515 10.15 -15.40 -1.29
CA HIS A 515 9.89 -14.65 -0.06
C HIS A 515 8.65 -15.14 0.73
N GLN A 516 7.83 -16.01 0.12
CA GLN A 516 6.67 -16.67 0.72
C GLN A 516 6.82 -18.20 0.63
N SER A 517 8.04 -18.72 0.76
CA SER A 517 8.36 -20.14 0.59
C SER A 517 7.52 -21.05 1.48
N GLU A 518 7.34 -20.70 2.76
CA GLU A 518 6.48 -21.46 3.69
C GLU A 518 5.07 -21.66 3.15
N TYR A 519 4.56 -20.68 2.40
CA TYR A 519 3.24 -20.73 1.82
C TYR A 519 3.20 -21.53 0.52
N PHE A 520 4.13 -21.30 -0.43
CA PHE A 520 4.04 -21.81 -1.80
C PHE A 520 4.89 -23.05 -2.07
N PHE A 521 5.90 -23.36 -1.25
CA PHE A 521 6.78 -24.50 -1.49
C PHE A 521 6.05 -25.85 -1.49
N PRO A 522 5.09 -26.13 -0.57
CA PRO A 522 4.29 -27.35 -0.66
C PRO A 522 3.55 -27.48 -1.99
N GLU A 523 3.19 -26.35 -2.60
CA GLU A 523 2.48 -26.32 -3.86
C GLU A 523 3.39 -26.62 -5.06
N VAL A 524 4.62 -26.13 -4.99
CA VAL A 524 5.66 -26.48 -5.96
C VAL A 524 6.00 -27.98 -5.88
N LYS A 525 6.01 -28.58 -4.67
CA LYS A 525 6.27 -30.03 -4.52
C LYS A 525 5.22 -30.88 -5.23
N TRP A 526 3.93 -30.57 -5.08
CA TRP A 526 2.90 -31.36 -5.77
C TRP A 526 2.86 -31.09 -7.28
N LEU A 527 3.21 -29.87 -7.72
CA LEU A 527 3.35 -29.56 -9.14
C LEU A 527 4.52 -30.35 -9.74
N TYR A 528 5.68 -30.34 -9.08
CA TYR A 528 6.84 -31.14 -9.46
C TYR A 528 6.48 -32.62 -9.53
N ARG A 529 5.78 -33.15 -8.52
CA ARG A 529 5.32 -34.55 -8.51
C ARG A 529 4.40 -34.86 -9.69
N SER A 530 3.46 -33.96 -10.01
CA SER A 530 2.55 -34.10 -11.15
C SER A 530 3.26 -33.98 -12.51
N TRP A 531 4.28 -33.12 -12.61
CA TRP A 531 5.12 -33.00 -13.80
C TRP A 531 5.87 -34.31 -14.05
N VAL A 532 6.53 -34.87 -13.03
CA VAL A 532 7.20 -36.18 -13.15
C VAL A 532 6.23 -37.29 -13.54
N GLU A 533 5.01 -37.28 -12.98
CA GLU A 533 3.96 -38.25 -13.32
C GLU A 533 3.51 -38.11 -14.79
N MET A 534 3.42 -36.87 -15.30
CA MET A 534 3.09 -36.59 -16.69
C MET A 534 4.19 -37.07 -17.65
N LEU A 535 5.47 -36.94 -17.28
CA LEU A 535 6.59 -37.45 -18.09
C LEU A 535 6.50 -38.96 -18.35
N LEU A 536 5.84 -39.73 -17.48
CA LEU A 536 5.64 -41.18 -17.70
C LEU A 536 4.82 -41.50 -18.95
N GLY A 537 3.94 -40.59 -19.35
CA GLY A 537 3.13 -40.72 -20.57
C GLY A 537 3.66 -39.91 -21.74
N GLU A 538 4.81 -39.23 -21.58
CA GLU A 538 5.38 -38.37 -22.63
C GLU A 538 6.02 -39.24 -23.73
N PRO A 539 5.74 -38.98 -25.03
CA PRO A 539 6.43 -39.66 -26.11
C PRO A 539 7.95 -39.47 -26.02
N SER A 540 8.72 -40.50 -26.36
CA SER A 540 10.19 -40.47 -26.25
C SER A 540 10.88 -39.41 -27.11
N THR A 541 10.19 -38.86 -28.11
CA THR A 541 10.69 -37.75 -28.96
C THR A 541 10.34 -36.36 -28.40
N TRP A 542 9.59 -36.28 -27.30
CA TRP A 542 9.13 -35.04 -26.69
C TRP A 542 9.94 -34.72 -25.44
N ARG A 543 10.12 -33.43 -25.16
CA ARG A 543 10.77 -32.94 -23.95
C ARG A 543 9.97 -31.79 -23.36
N THR A 544 9.59 -31.92 -22.09
CA THR A 544 8.87 -30.89 -21.33
C THR A 544 9.65 -30.48 -20.09
N ASP A 545 10.31 -29.32 -20.15
CA ASP A 545 11.01 -28.75 -18.98
C ASP A 545 10.04 -28.10 -17.99
N LEU A 546 10.37 -28.14 -16.70
CA LEU A 546 9.71 -27.32 -15.69
C LEU A 546 10.57 -26.07 -15.44
N VAL A 547 10.14 -24.92 -15.95
CA VAL A 547 10.85 -23.65 -15.87
C VAL A 547 10.28 -22.82 -14.73
N ILE A 548 11.14 -22.50 -13.76
CA ILE A 548 10.77 -21.77 -12.55
C ILE A 548 11.54 -20.46 -12.50
N PHE A 549 10.82 -19.34 -12.46
CA PHE A 549 11.39 -18.04 -12.14
C PHE A 549 11.30 -17.79 -10.63
N THR A 550 12.40 -17.43 -9.98
CA THR A 550 12.47 -17.18 -8.52
C THR A 550 13.35 -16.00 -8.19
N TYR A 551 13.12 -15.33 -7.07
CA TYR A 551 14.03 -14.28 -6.60
C TYR A 551 15.30 -14.83 -5.94
N ASN A 552 15.26 -16.05 -5.40
CA ASN A 552 16.40 -16.68 -4.73
C ASN A 552 16.48 -18.19 -5.06
N PHE A 553 17.69 -18.70 -5.27
CA PHE A 553 18.02 -20.11 -5.33
C PHE A 553 17.96 -20.77 -3.93
N SER A 554 16.76 -21.18 -3.48
CA SER A 554 16.65 -21.95 -2.23
C SER A 554 17.38 -23.29 -2.34
N SER A 555 17.96 -23.76 -1.23
CA SER A 555 18.60 -25.07 -1.14
C SER A 555 17.64 -26.22 -1.49
N GLU A 556 16.33 -25.99 -1.34
CA GLU A 556 15.28 -26.95 -1.64
C GLU A 556 15.22 -27.30 -3.12
N PHE A 557 15.41 -26.35 -4.04
CA PHE A 557 15.43 -26.63 -5.48
C PHE A 557 16.67 -27.39 -5.93
N ARG A 558 17.82 -27.14 -5.28
CA ARG A 558 19.02 -27.97 -5.49
C ARG A 558 18.77 -29.41 -5.06
N ARG A 559 18.11 -29.60 -3.91
CA ARG A 559 17.71 -30.93 -3.42
C ARG A 559 16.69 -31.63 -4.33
N LEU A 560 15.82 -30.86 -5.00
CA LEU A 560 14.92 -31.34 -6.06
C LEU A 560 15.63 -31.65 -7.39
N GLY A 561 16.93 -31.38 -7.51
CA GLY A 561 17.72 -31.62 -8.72
C GLY A 561 17.47 -30.62 -9.85
N CYS A 562 16.99 -29.41 -9.54
CA CYS A 562 16.82 -28.36 -10.52
C CYS A 562 18.18 -27.76 -10.94
N VAL A 563 18.31 -27.42 -12.22
CA VAL A 563 19.53 -26.83 -12.80
C VAL A 563 19.32 -25.37 -13.17
N ASN A 564 20.38 -24.56 -13.14
CA ASN A 564 20.36 -23.13 -13.42
C ASN A 564 20.92 -22.78 -14.82
N ARG A 565 20.73 -23.67 -15.80
CA ARG A 565 21.25 -23.52 -17.16
C ARG A 565 20.16 -23.64 -18.21
N LEU A 566 20.35 -22.92 -19.31
CA LEU A 566 19.54 -23.06 -20.52
C LEU A 566 19.70 -24.47 -21.10
N ARG A 567 18.62 -24.96 -21.71
CA ARG A 567 18.62 -26.19 -22.49
C ARG A 567 19.58 -26.02 -23.68
N GLN A 568 20.51 -26.95 -23.83
CA GLN A 568 21.56 -26.86 -24.84
C GLN A 568 21.13 -27.44 -26.19
N ASN A 569 20.30 -28.49 -26.18
CA ASN A 569 19.83 -29.14 -27.39
C ASN A 569 18.49 -29.87 -27.18
N LYS A 570 17.95 -30.42 -28.28
CA LYS A 570 16.65 -31.13 -28.28
C LYS A 570 16.70 -32.50 -27.61
N GLN A 571 17.90 -33.06 -27.48
CA GLN A 571 18.15 -34.40 -26.95
C GLN A 571 18.26 -34.42 -25.43
N GLU A 572 18.62 -33.29 -24.80
CA GLU A 572 18.68 -33.16 -23.35
C GLU A 572 17.37 -33.62 -22.69
N PRO A 573 17.40 -34.43 -21.61
CA PRO A 573 16.19 -34.90 -20.96
C PRO A 573 15.37 -33.72 -20.39
N SER A 574 14.10 -33.98 -20.10
CA SER A 574 13.21 -33.02 -19.43
C SER A 574 13.77 -32.69 -18.04
N MET A 575 14.06 -31.41 -17.76
CA MET A 575 14.67 -30.98 -16.50
C MET A 575 13.86 -29.90 -15.81
N CYS A 576 13.95 -29.86 -14.48
CA CYS A 576 13.59 -28.68 -13.71
C CYS A 576 14.69 -27.63 -13.90
N ARG A 577 14.33 -26.43 -14.35
CA ARG A 577 15.23 -25.31 -14.63
C ARG A 577 14.84 -24.09 -13.82
N LEU A 578 15.81 -23.49 -13.17
CA LEU A 578 15.60 -22.38 -12.25
C LEU A 578 16.32 -21.13 -12.75
N PHE A 579 15.57 -20.04 -12.89
CA PHE A 579 16.08 -18.75 -13.35
C PHE A 579 15.79 -17.67 -12.33
N LEU A 580 16.76 -16.79 -12.12
CA LEU A 580 16.58 -15.62 -11.26
C LEU A 580 15.66 -14.61 -11.96
N TYR A 581 14.68 -14.12 -11.22
CA TYR A 581 13.78 -13.06 -11.62
C TYR A 581 13.63 -12.09 -10.47
N VAL A 582 13.87 -10.80 -10.74
CA VAL A 582 13.64 -9.73 -9.77
C VAL A 582 12.18 -9.26 -9.88
N PRO A 583 11.34 -9.53 -8.86
CA PRO A 583 9.97 -9.06 -8.80
C PRO A 583 9.88 -7.55 -8.90
N ILE A 584 8.83 -7.04 -9.54
CA ILE A 584 8.63 -5.59 -9.74
C ILE A 584 8.69 -4.82 -8.41
N GLN A 585 8.12 -5.37 -7.34
CA GLN A 585 8.14 -4.79 -5.98
C GLN A 585 9.53 -4.63 -5.35
N PHE A 586 10.55 -5.31 -5.88
CA PHE A 586 11.93 -5.26 -5.40
C PHE A 586 12.88 -4.51 -6.36
N ARG A 587 12.34 -3.87 -7.42
CA ARG A 587 13.13 -3.05 -8.35
C ARG A 587 13.24 -1.63 -7.82
N THR A 588 14.43 -1.05 -7.87
CA THR A 588 14.69 0.31 -7.38
C THR A 588 14.28 1.38 -8.40
N LYS A 589 13.62 2.47 -7.95
CA LYS A 589 13.16 3.60 -8.79
C LYS A 589 14.17 4.75 -8.71
N ASN A 590 15.34 4.60 -9.34
CA ASN A 590 16.21 5.75 -9.64
C ASN A 590 15.87 6.26 -11.05
N ILE A 591 15.07 7.33 -11.12
CA ILE A 591 14.68 7.96 -12.37
C ILE A 591 15.83 8.88 -12.81
N THR A 592 16.65 8.38 -13.73
CA THR A 592 17.38 9.21 -14.69
C THR A 592 17.12 8.61 -16.07
N ASP A 593 17.12 9.42 -17.13
CA ASP A 593 16.57 9.16 -18.47
C ASP A 593 17.13 7.92 -19.24
N ASN A 594 17.88 7.02 -18.60
CA ASN A 594 18.35 5.74 -19.13
C ASN A 594 17.63 4.54 -18.46
N ASP A 595 16.31 4.49 -18.62
CA ASP A 595 15.33 3.65 -17.89
C ASP A 595 15.47 2.11 -18.01
N PHE A 596 16.43 1.55 -18.76
CA PHE A 596 16.62 0.09 -18.88
C PHE A 596 17.82 -0.46 -18.10
N GLN A 597 18.79 0.39 -17.76
CA GLN A 597 20.05 -0.07 -17.18
C GLN A 597 19.93 -0.44 -15.69
N HIS A 598 19.00 0.18 -14.94
CA HIS A 598 18.88 -0.05 -13.50
C HIS A 598 18.20 -1.37 -13.11
N ALA A 599 17.17 -1.80 -13.85
CA ALA A 599 16.60 -3.14 -13.67
C ALA A 599 17.63 -4.23 -14.03
N PHE A 600 18.51 -3.93 -14.99
CA PHE A 600 19.65 -4.76 -15.36
C PHE A 600 20.70 -4.79 -14.23
N ASP A 601 21.01 -3.65 -13.62
CA ASP A 601 21.94 -3.56 -12.49
C ASP A 601 21.42 -4.26 -11.23
N ASP A 602 20.10 -4.19 -10.94
CA ASP A 602 19.46 -4.95 -9.86
C ASP A 602 19.56 -6.47 -10.09
N ALA A 603 19.24 -6.93 -11.30
CA ALA A 603 19.41 -8.32 -11.67
C ALA A 603 20.88 -8.76 -11.61
N LYS A 604 21.80 -7.92 -12.11
CA LYS A 604 23.25 -8.13 -12.10
C LYS A 604 23.79 -8.20 -10.68
N ARG A 605 23.38 -7.30 -9.76
CA ARG A 605 23.72 -7.33 -8.34
C ARG A 605 23.29 -8.63 -7.68
N VAL A 606 22.05 -9.08 -7.93
CA VAL A 606 21.57 -10.36 -7.40
C VAL A 606 22.42 -11.51 -7.97
N ILE A 607 22.68 -11.56 -9.28
CA ILE A 607 23.52 -12.58 -9.89
C ILE A 607 24.96 -12.55 -9.33
N GLU A 608 25.53 -11.36 -9.13
CA GLU A 608 26.88 -11.15 -8.60
C GLU A 608 27.00 -11.58 -7.14
N SER A 609 25.95 -11.40 -6.33
CA SER A 609 25.91 -11.91 -4.95
C SER A 609 25.99 -13.44 -4.85
N TYR A 610 25.76 -14.16 -5.95
CA TYR A 610 25.90 -15.63 -6.01
C TYR A 610 27.19 -16.09 -6.71
N LYS A 611 28.00 -15.20 -7.30
CA LYS A 611 29.24 -15.58 -8.04
C LYS A 611 30.32 -16.21 -7.15
N ASP A 612 30.29 -15.97 -5.84
CA ASP A 612 31.22 -16.60 -4.88
C ASP A 612 30.94 -18.10 -4.67
N MET A 613 29.86 -18.65 -5.25
CA MET A 613 29.51 -20.07 -5.22
C MET A 613 29.88 -20.80 -6.53
N ASN A 614 31.13 -20.67 -7.01
CA ASN A 614 31.87 -21.53 -7.99
C ASN A 614 31.15 -22.20 -9.21
N ASP A 615 29.93 -21.80 -9.57
CA ASP A 615 29.16 -22.34 -10.69
C ASP A 615 28.91 -21.24 -11.73
N SER A 616 28.88 -21.62 -13.01
CA SER A 616 28.61 -20.72 -14.13
C SER A 616 27.12 -20.32 -14.15
N PHE A 617 26.76 -19.28 -13.40
CA PHE A 617 25.38 -18.81 -13.27
C PHE A 617 24.91 -18.08 -14.54
N ILE A 618 23.85 -18.59 -15.17
CA ILE A 618 23.09 -17.85 -16.19
C ILE A 618 21.95 -17.11 -15.51
N GLY A 619 22.17 -15.84 -15.18
CA GLY A 619 21.06 -14.92 -15.00
C GLY A 619 20.50 -14.51 -16.37
N VAL A 620 19.19 -14.26 -16.46
CA VAL A 620 18.59 -13.75 -17.70
C VAL A 620 19.25 -12.39 -18.00
N PRO A 621 20.07 -12.25 -19.05
CA PRO A 621 20.53 -10.94 -19.47
C PRO A 621 19.32 -10.26 -20.12
N LEU A 622 18.83 -9.17 -19.52
CA LEU A 622 17.98 -8.22 -20.21
C LEU A 622 18.86 -7.48 -21.24
N VAL A 623 19.24 -8.13 -22.34
CA VAL A 623 19.85 -7.45 -23.49
C VAL A 623 19.20 -7.96 -24.78
N ASN A 624 18.52 -7.02 -25.43
CA ASN A 624 18.02 -6.99 -26.81
C ASN A 624 16.68 -7.61 -27.20
N ASP A 625 15.98 -8.31 -26.30
CA ASP A 625 14.55 -8.49 -26.49
C ASP A 625 13.82 -8.32 -25.17
N LYS A 626 12.75 -7.53 -25.23
CA LYS A 626 11.72 -7.45 -24.20
C LYS A 626 11.37 -8.89 -23.80
N GLU A 627 11.22 -9.17 -22.49
CA GLU A 627 10.31 -10.20 -21.91
C GLU A 627 10.89 -10.87 -20.66
N THR A 628 10.10 -10.91 -19.57
CA THR A 628 9.68 -12.15 -18.87
C THR A 628 8.81 -11.85 -17.63
N PHE A 629 7.98 -12.84 -17.26
CA PHE A 629 6.65 -12.73 -16.65
C PHE A 629 6.37 -13.73 -15.50
N ASP A 630 5.25 -13.50 -14.78
CA ASP A 630 4.76 -14.15 -13.54
C ASP A 630 3.61 -15.17 -13.77
N ALA A 631 3.53 -16.26 -13.00
CA ALA A 631 2.39 -17.20 -12.93
C ALA A 631 2.36 -18.06 -11.63
N LYS A 632 1.16 -18.39 -11.10
CA LYS A 632 0.95 -19.24 -9.90
C LYS A 632 -0.06 -20.41 -10.10
N HIS A 633 0.09 -21.47 -9.27
CA HIS A 633 -0.80 -22.60 -8.86
C HIS A 633 -1.38 -23.59 -9.91
N VAL A 634 -0.76 -24.76 -10.11
CA VAL A 634 -1.22 -25.75 -11.11
C VAL A 634 -0.93 -27.21 -10.68
N PHE A 635 -1.77 -28.17 -11.10
CA PHE A 635 -1.43 -29.59 -11.25
C PHE A 635 -1.50 -29.96 -12.74
N ILE A 636 -0.54 -30.74 -13.23
CA ILE A 636 -0.51 -31.19 -14.64
C ILE A 636 -1.10 -32.59 -14.72
N TYR A 637 -2.03 -32.81 -15.66
CA TYR A 637 -2.70 -34.10 -15.83
C TYR A 637 -2.06 -34.95 -16.94
N HIS A 638 -2.19 -36.28 -16.87
CA HIS A 638 -1.53 -37.22 -17.79
C HIS A 638 -1.78 -36.96 -19.29
N HIS A 639 -2.93 -36.41 -19.69
CA HIS A 639 -3.18 -36.12 -21.12
C HIS A 639 -2.36 -34.94 -21.66
N PHE A 640 -1.73 -34.12 -20.80
CA PHE A 640 -0.76 -33.11 -21.25
C PHE A 640 0.43 -33.74 -21.97
N ALA A 641 0.79 -34.96 -21.60
CA ALA A 641 1.95 -35.67 -22.12
C ALA A 641 1.91 -35.87 -23.65
N THR A 642 0.72 -35.97 -24.25
CA THR A 642 0.55 -36.29 -25.69
C THR A 642 -0.22 -35.25 -26.49
N TYR A 643 -0.48 -34.07 -25.91
CA TYR A 643 -1.33 -33.05 -26.52
C TYR A 643 -0.55 -32.01 -27.35
N ILE A 644 -1.02 -31.78 -28.59
CA ILE A 644 -0.66 -30.65 -29.45
C ILE A 644 -1.97 -30.06 -29.99
N PRO A 645 -2.19 -28.73 -29.90
CA PRO A 645 -3.33 -28.08 -30.53
C PRO A 645 -3.30 -28.27 -32.04
N SER A 646 -4.43 -28.67 -32.62
CA SER A 646 -4.65 -28.55 -34.06
C SER A 646 -4.61 -27.07 -34.45
N ASN A 647 -3.89 -26.73 -35.53
CA ASN A 647 -3.81 -25.39 -36.13
C ASN A 647 -3.13 -24.30 -35.27
N CYS A 648 -2.25 -24.68 -34.33
CA CYS A 648 -1.48 -23.75 -33.49
C CYS A 648 -2.33 -22.70 -32.79
N ALA A 649 -3.54 -23.08 -32.37
CA ALA A 649 -4.39 -22.18 -31.61
C ALA A 649 -3.83 -21.94 -30.20
N PHE A 650 -3.97 -20.70 -29.74
CA PHE A 650 -3.75 -20.32 -28.36
C PHE A 650 -4.92 -20.83 -27.51
N ILE A 651 -4.63 -21.65 -26.52
CA ILE A 651 -5.64 -22.22 -25.64
C ILE A 651 -5.55 -21.53 -24.30
N THR A 652 -6.69 -21.13 -23.74
CA THR A 652 -6.77 -20.53 -22.42
C THR A 652 -7.82 -21.24 -21.58
N GLY A 653 -7.56 -21.29 -20.29
CA GLY A 653 -8.44 -21.87 -19.28
C GLY A 653 -9.73 -21.09 -19.08
N GLY A 654 -10.60 -21.60 -18.22
CA GLY A 654 -11.89 -21.01 -17.88
C GLY A 654 -11.86 -20.37 -16.49
N GLY A 655 -11.96 -19.04 -16.38
CA GLY A 655 -12.07 -18.35 -15.10
C GLY A 655 -13.52 -18.04 -14.71
N ARG A 656 -13.94 -18.36 -13.48
CA ARG A 656 -15.28 -18.00 -12.95
C ARG A 656 -15.23 -16.71 -12.12
N TYR A 657 -14.87 -15.61 -12.76
CA TYR A 657 -14.85 -14.29 -12.16
C TYR A 657 -15.70 -13.28 -12.95
N THR A 658 -16.36 -13.69 -14.04
CA THR A 658 -17.16 -12.76 -14.86
C THR A 658 -18.64 -12.80 -14.46
N THR A 659 -19.04 -11.86 -13.60
CA THR A 659 -20.45 -11.50 -13.43
C THR A 659 -20.95 -10.72 -14.66
N GLU A 660 -22.26 -10.59 -14.85
CA GLU A 660 -22.80 -9.74 -15.92
C GLU A 660 -22.32 -8.29 -15.79
N PHE A 661 -22.14 -7.83 -14.55
CA PHE A 661 -21.53 -6.54 -14.23
C PHE A 661 -20.09 -6.44 -14.75
N ASN A 662 -19.22 -7.40 -14.40
CA ASN A 662 -17.83 -7.43 -14.84
C ASN A 662 -17.72 -7.45 -16.38
N ARG A 663 -18.64 -8.13 -17.06
CA ARG A 663 -18.68 -8.18 -18.54
C ARG A 663 -18.97 -6.82 -19.18
N ARG A 664 -19.99 -6.12 -18.70
CA ARG A 664 -20.34 -4.77 -19.20
C ARG A 664 -19.21 -3.78 -18.92
N LYS A 665 -18.62 -3.88 -17.73
CA LYS A 665 -17.52 -3.01 -17.30
C LYS A 665 -16.27 -3.20 -18.16
N LEU A 666 -15.82 -4.44 -18.36
CA LEU A 666 -14.68 -4.75 -19.24
C LEU A 666 -14.91 -4.32 -20.69
N LYS A 667 -16.14 -4.41 -21.19
CA LYS A 667 -16.48 -3.92 -22.53
C LYS A 667 -16.33 -2.39 -22.64
N SER A 668 -16.78 -1.65 -21.63
CA SER A 668 -16.59 -0.19 -21.56
C SER A 668 -15.11 0.16 -21.51
N ILE A 669 -14.35 -0.50 -20.63
CA ILE A 669 -12.91 -0.25 -20.47
C ILE A 669 -12.15 -0.56 -21.77
N ALA A 670 -12.48 -1.66 -22.45
CA ALA A 670 -11.85 -1.99 -23.73
C ALA A 670 -12.08 -0.88 -24.77
N HIS A 671 -13.28 -0.30 -24.82
CA HIS A 671 -13.57 0.84 -25.69
C HIS A 671 -12.70 2.05 -25.32
N ASP A 672 -12.59 2.38 -24.03
CA ASP A 672 -11.82 3.54 -23.55
C ASP A 672 -10.30 3.37 -23.78
N MET A 673 -9.80 2.14 -23.74
CA MET A 673 -8.42 1.79 -24.09
C MET A 673 -8.14 1.76 -25.61
N GLY A 674 -9.17 1.89 -26.46
CA GLY A 674 -9.05 1.63 -27.90
C GLY A 674 -8.78 0.16 -28.24
N PHE A 675 -9.03 -0.76 -27.30
CA PHE A 675 -8.88 -2.19 -27.51
C PHE A 675 -10.06 -2.73 -28.31
N ALA A 676 -9.77 -3.44 -29.40
CA ALA A 676 -10.77 -4.27 -30.06
C ALA A 676 -11.45 -5.23 -29.05
N HIS A 677 -12.77 -5.24 -29.03
CA HIS A 677 -13.52 -6.10 -28.11
C HIS A 677 -14.30 -7.17 -28.87
N VAL A 678 -13.90 -8.43 -28.71
CA VAL A 678 -14.72 -9.60 -29.04
C VAL A 678 -15.41 -10.12 -27.79
N ASN A 679 -16.63 -10.64 -27.90
CA ASN A 679 -17.42 -11.13 -26.75
C ASN A 679 -16.90 -12.49 -26.24
N LEU A 680 -15.59 -12.67 -26.10
CA LEU A 680 -15.04 -13.83 -25.41
C LEU A 680 -15.15 -13.62 -23.91
N LEU A 681 -15.52 -14.66 -23.16
CA LEU A 681 -15.86 -14.56 -21.75
C LEU A 681 -15.13 -15.63 -20.95
N ASN A 682 -14.94 -15.37 -19.65
CA ASN A 682 -14.41 -16.32 -18.66
C ASN A 682 -12.99 -16.83 -18.99
N MET A 683 -12.05 -15.96 -19.36
CA MET A 683 -10.66 -16.36 -19.65
C MET A 683 -9.84 -16.57 -18.38
N GLY A 684 -9.27 -17.76 -18.19
CA GLY A 684 -8.45 -18.12 -17.03
C GLY A 684 -6.99 -17.67 -17.16
N SER A 685 -6.26 -17.61 -16.03
CA SER A 685 -4.84 -17.20 -16.00
C SER A 685 -3.88 -18.21 -16.63
N THR A 686 -4.32 -19.47 -16.79
CA THR A 686 -3.54 -20.51 -17.44
C THR A 686 -3.79 -20.50 -18.94
N TRP A 687 -2.72 -20.58 -19.73
CA TRP A 687 -2.81 -20.73 -21.18
C TRP A 687 -1.70 -21.63 -21.74
N TYR A 688 -1.92 -22.12 -22.96
CA TYR A 688 -1.00 -22.93 -23.75
C TYR A 688 -0.95 -22.38 -25.16
N GLY A 689 0.24 -22.00 -25.64
CA GLY A 689 0.41 -21.39 -26.95
C GLY A 689 1.86 -21.43 -27.40
N SER A 690 2.15 -20.83 -28.56
CA SER A 690 3.54 -20.60 -28.96
C SER A 690 4.21 -19.58 -28.03
N PRO A 691 5.54 -19.57 -27.91
CA PRO A 691 6.24 -18.56 -27.11
C PRO A 691 5.86 -17.12 -27.50
N TYR A 692 5.71 -16.87 -28.80
CA TYR A 692 5.36 -15.54 -29.32
C TYR A 692 3.92 -15.13 -28.99
N ASP A 693 2.94 -16.04 -29.10
CA ASP A 693 1.57 -15.72 -28.69
C ASP A 693 1.50 -15.49 -27.18
N GLY A 694 2.24 -16.30 -26.42
CA GLY A 694 2.41 -16.14 -24.99
C GLY A 694 2.94 -14.78 -24.59
N TYR A 695 3.98 -14.31 -25.29
CA TYR A 695 4.49 -12.95 -25.14
C TYR A 695 3.43 -11.89 -25.42
N LEU A 696 2.79 -11.94 -26.59
CA LEU A 696 1.80 -10.94 -26.99
C LEU A 696 0.68 -10.84 -25.94
N VAL A 697 0.17 -11.98 -25.51
CA VAL A 697 -0.86 -12.06 -24.46
C VAL A 697 -0.35 -11.47 -23.16
N ALA A 698 0.86 -11.83 -22.72
CA ALA A 698 1.43 -11.33 -21.48
C ALA A 698 1.66 -9.80 -21.52
N ASN A 699 2.23 -9.29 -22.61
CA ASN A 699 2.49 -7.85 -22.80
C ASN A 699 1.19 -7.04 -22.79
N GLN A 700 0.18 -7.47 -23.54
CA GLN A 700 -1.14 -6.81 -23.52
C GLN A 700 -1.84 -6.98 -22.17
N THR A 701 -1.59 -8.09 -21.47
CA THR A 701 -2.11 -8.32 -20.11
C THR A 701 -1.53 -7.29 -19.15
N LEU A 702 -0.23 -6.98 -19.20
CA LEU A 702 0.33 -5.89 -18.37
C LEU A 702 -0.27 -4.55 -18.71
N HIS A 703 -0.48 -4.26 -19.99
CA HIS A 703 -1.08 -3.00 -20.39
C HIS A 703 -2.51 -2.87 -19.84
N GLY A 704 -3.32 -3.93 -19.97
CA GLY A 704 -4.64 -4.01 -19.35
C GLY A 704 -4.59 -3.90 -17.83
N MET A 705 -3.71 -4.64 -17.16
CA MET A 705 -3.55 -4.58 -15.71
C MET A 705 -3.12 -3.19 -15.23
N LEU A 706 -2.20 -2.53 -15.94
CA LEU A 706 -1.74 -1.19 -15.61
C LEU A 706 -2.86 -0.17 -15.77
N TRP A 707 -3.60 -0.22 -16.88
CA TRP A 707 -4.75 0.64 -17.09
C TRP A 707 -5.82 0.45 -16.02
N LEU A 708 -6.22 -0.80 -15.79
CA LEU A 708 -7.19 -1.15 -14.75
C LEU A 708 -6.71 -0.69 -13.37
N ALA A 709 -5.45 -0.92 -13.03
CA ALA A 709 -4.90 -0.48 -11.75
C ALA A 709 -4.95 1.04 -11.64
N LEU A 710 -4.53 1.79 -12.66
CA LEU A 710 -4.46 3.25 -12.61
C LEU A 710 -5.82 3.93 -12.64
N TYR A 711 -6.76 3.42 -13.43
CA TYR A 711 -8.01 4.12 -13.76
C TYR A 711 -9.27 3.47 -13.19
N GLU A 712 -9.28 2.16 -12.90
CA GLU A 712 -10.50 1.43 -12.50
C GLU A 712 -10.56 1.04 -11.03
N PHE A 713 -9.41 1.01 -10.34
CA PHE A 713 -9.33 0.60 -8.94
C PHE A 713 -8.75 1.71 -8.07
N ALA A 714 -9.46 2.05 -7.00
CA ALA A 714 -8.99 2.98 -5.99
C ALA A 714 -7.88 2.36 -5.13
N MET A 715 -7.04 3.18 -4.50
CA MET A 715 -5.93 2.71 -3.66
C MET A 715 -6.31 1.63 -2.62
N PRO A 716 -7.44 1.73 -1.88
CA PRO A 716 -7.84 0.68 -0.94
C PRO A 716 -8.11 -0.68 -1.61
N GLU A 717 -8.60 -0.67 -2.84
CA GLU A 717 -8.78 -1.89 -3.63
C GLU A 717 -7.42 -2.42 -4.09
N ARG A 718 -6.51 -1.55 -4.55
CA ARG A 718 -5.14 -1.90 -5.00
C ARG A 718 -4.29 -2.56 -3.91
N GLU A 719 -4.46 -2.13 -2.67
CA GLU A 719 -3.79 -2.72 -1.51
C GLU A 719 -4.38 -4.08 -1.08
N SER A 720 -5.33 -4.63 -1.84
CA SER A 720 -6.00 -5.91 -1.57
C SER A 720 -6.75 -5.96 -0.23
N LYS A 721 -7.05 -4.81 0.38
CA LYS A 721 -7.75 -4.69 1.67
C LYS A 721 -9.24 -5.06 1.60
N LEU A 722 -9.82 -5.09 0.39
CA LEU A 722 -11.25 -5.36 0.14
C LEU A 722 -11.51 -6.66 -0.65
N GLY A 723 -10.46 -7.35 -1.09
CA GLY A 723 -10.54 -8.36 -2.15
C GLY A 723 -11.37 -9.61 -1.82
N THR A 724 -11.46 -10.01 -0.56
CA THR A 724 -12.23 -11.20 -0.14
C THR A 724 -13.71 -10.91 0.09
N LEU A 725 -14.06 -9.65 0.41
CA LEU A 725 -15.44 -9.24 0.70
C LEU A 725 -16.26 -9.01 -0.57
N MET A 726 -15.60 -8.62 -1.66
CA MET A 726 -16.25 -8.31 -2.93
C MET A 726 -16.31 -9.50 -3.88
N TRP A 727 -15.80 -10.69 -3.52
CA TRP A 727 -15.86 -11.87 -4.39
C TRP A 727 -17.32 -12.35 -4.57
N PRO A 728 -17.80 -12.68 -5.79
CA PRO A 728 -17.10 -12.74 -7.08
C PRO A 728 -17.20 -11.44 -7.94
N GLU A 729 -17.67 -10.33 -7.36
CA GLU A 729 -17.83 -9.03 -8.01
C GLU A 729 -16.49 -8.30 -8.23
N TRP A 730 -16.52 -7.16 -8.93
CA TRP A 730 -15.35 -6.39 -9.36
C TRP A 730 -14.37 -6.08 -8.22
N HIS A 731 -13.16 -6.67 -8.25
CA HIS A 731 -12.15 -6.44 -7.21
C HIS A 731 -10.71 -6.62 -7.71
N TYR A 732 -9.77 -5.92 -7.07
CA TYR A 732 -8.36 -5.90 -7.48
C TYR A 732 -7.64 -7.26 -7.38
N GLY A 733 -8.12 -8.16 -6.52
CA GLY A 733 -7.50 -9.48 -6.30
C GLY A 733 -7.50 -10.40 -7.53
N VAL A 734 -8.29 -10.06 -8.56
CA VAL A 734 -8.31 -10.75 -9.87
C VAL A 734 -7.87 -9.84 -11.02
N LEU A 735 -7.12 -8.78 -10.75
CA LEU A 735 -6.61 -7.84 -11.76
C LEU A 735 -5.93 -8.55 -12.94
N LEU A 736 -5.14 -9.59 -12.67
CA LEU A 736 -4.50 -10.41 -13.70
C LEU A 736 -5.52 -11.00 -14.67
N LEU A 737 -6.64 -11.50 -14.16
CA LEU A 737 -7.69 -12.13 -14.97
C LEU A 737 -8.41 -11.08 -15.83
N TYR A 738 -8.68 -9.90 -15.29
CA TYR A 738 -9.25 -8.78 -16.07
C TYR A 738 -8.31 -8.30 -17.18
N GLY A 739 -7.04 -8.06 -16.85
CA GLY A 739 -6.04 -7.64 -17.84
C GLY A 739 -5.87 -8.68 -18.94
N GLN A 740 -5.87 -9.97 -18.59
CA GLN A 740 -5.77 -11.05 -19.57
C GLN A 740 -7.02 -11.18 -20.44
N GLN A 741 -8.21 -10.97 -19.88
CA GLN A 741 -9.46 -10.93 -20.65
C GLN A 741 -9.46 -9.79 -21.68
N LEU A 742 -8.99 -8.59 -21.29
CA LEU A 742 -8.84 -7.45 -22.20
C LEU A 742 -7.81 -7.76 -23.30
N ALA A 743 -6.65 -8.31 -22.92
CA ALA A 743 -5.58 -8.68 -23.84
C ALA A 743 -6.04 -9.69 -24.91
N LEU A 744 -6.70 -10.77 -24.49
CA LEU A 744 -7.18 -11.82 -25.38
C LEU A 744 -8.28 -11.30 -26.31
N ASN A 745 -9.21 -10.47 -25.79
CA ASN A 745 -10.23 -9.83 -26.62
C ASN A 745 -9.60 -8.90 -27.67
N HIS A 746 -8.60 -8.11 -27.26
CA HIS A 746 -7.89 -7.23 -28.18
C HIS A 746 -7.19 -8.01 -29.29
N LEU A 747 -6.34 -8.96 -28.91
CA LEU A 747 -5.50 -9.72 -29.85
C LEU A 747 -6.32 -10.58 -30.82
N VAL A 748 -7.47 -11.12 -30.39
CA VAL A 748 -8.40 -11.79 -31.30
C VAL A 748 -9.12 -10.79 -32.19
N GLY A 749 -9.59 -9.67 -31.65
CA GLY A 749 -10.31 -8.65 -32.41
C GLY A 749 -9.46 -8.03 -33.54
N ILE A 750 -8.15 -7.92 -33.34
CA ILE A 750 -7.20 -7.45 -34.37
C ILE A 750 -6.60 -8.58 -35.22
N ASN A 751 -7.06 -9.83 -35.04
CA ASN A 751 -6.56 -11.02 -35.73
C ASN A 751 -5.06 -11.29 -35.56
N GLN A 752 -4.49 -10.99 -34.39
CA GLN A 752 -3.10 -11.35 -34.08
C GLN A 752 -2.98 -12.78 -33.52
N ILE A 753 -4.01 -13.27 -32.82
CA ILE A 753 -4.04 -14.66 -32.30
C ILE A 753 -5.36 -15.35 -32.64
N ARG A 754 -5.33 -16.68 -32.74
CA ARG A 754 -6.54 -17.52 -32.81
C ARG A 754 -6.70 -18.25 -31.48
N ILE A 755 -7.83 -18.02 -30.80
CA ILE A 755 -8.10 -18.65 -29.50
C ILE A 755 -9.02 -19.87 -29.65
N LEU A 756 -8.69 -20.94 -28.93
CA LEU A 756 -9.64 -21.99 -28.55
C LEU A 756 -9.94 -21.87 -27.05
N ILE A 757 -11.18 -21.58 -26.70
CA ILE A 757 -11.60 -21.53 -25.29
C ILE A 757 -11.73 -22.96 -24.78
N GLY A 758 -10.78 -23.37 -23.94
CA GLY A 758 -10.65 -24.73 -23.47
C GLY A 758 -11.35 -24.97 -22.13
N HIS A 759 -12.62 -24.57 -21.96
CA HIS A 759 -13.35 -24.70 -20.68
C HIS A 759 -13.33 -26.11 -20.07
N ASN A 760 -13.15 -27.15 -20.88
CA ASN A 760 -13.02 -28.54 -20.44
C ASN A 760 -11.62 -29.16 -20.69
N LEU A 761 -10.71 -28.41 -21.33
CA LEU A 761 -9.41 -28.89 -21.80
C LEU A 761 -8.25 -28.44 -20.90
N LEU A 762 -8.25 -27.19 -20.43
CA LEU A 762 -7.18 -26.66 -19.57
C LEU A 762 -7.55 -26.55 -18.09
N ASP A 763 -8.80 -26.27 -17.73
CA ASP A 763 -9.18 -26.07 -16.32
C ASP A 763 -10.32 -27.02 -15.91
N GLN A 764 -10.01 -28.06 -15.12
CA GLN A 764 -11.02 -28.82 -14.37
C GLN A 764 -10.88 -28.60 -12.87
N LEU A 765 -12.02 -28.47 -12.19
CA LEU A 765 -12.10 -28.38 -10.74
C LEU A 765 -11.76 -29.73 -10.10
N THR A 766 -10.94 -29.71 -9.05
CA THR A 766 -10.67 -30.88 -8.18
C THR A 766 -11.90 -31.36 -7.40
N THR A 767 -13.08 -30.79 -7.66
CA THR A 767 -14.34 -31.05 -6.98
C THR A 767 -15.27 -31.98 -7.77
N ASP A 768 -14.91 -32.36 -9.01
CA ASP A 768 -15.71 -33.28 -9.82
C ASP A 768 -15.35 -34.74 -9.48
N ASP A 769 -16.27 -35.41 -8.79
CA ASP A 769 -16.20 -36.77 -8.24
C ASP A 769 -16.73 -37.84 -9.21
N ARG A 770 -17.13 -37.46 -10.43
CA ARG A 770 -17.66 -38.39 -11.43
C ARG A 770 -16.56 -39.29 -12.03
N VAL A 771 -16.68 -40.60 -11.78
CA VAL A 771 -15.74 -41.67 -12.15
C VAL A 771 -15.60 -41.87 -13.67
N GLU A 772 -16.59 -41.50 -14.48
CA GLU A 772 -16.63 -41.81 -15.92
C GLU A 772 -15.79 -40.90 -16.83
N TYR A 773 -15.24 -39.79 -16.33
CA TYR A 773 -14.61 -38.78 -17.19
C TYR A 773 -13.14 -39.05 -17.57
N VAL A 774 -12.47 -39.99 -16.90
CA VAL A 774 -11.05 -40.35 -17.15
C VAL A 774 -10.86 -41.11 -18.48
N GLN A 775 -11.92 -41.67 -19.06
CA GLN A 775 -11.83 -42.44 -20.31
C GLN A 775 -12.25 -41.67 -21.58
N LYS A 776 -12.89 -40.49 -21.49
CA LYS A 776 -13.56 -39.86 -22.66
C LYS A 776 -13.13 -38.44 -23.03
N GLY A 777 -12.10 -37.82 -22.42
CA GLY A 777 -11.71 -36.46 -22.79
C GLY A 777 -10.24 -36.09 -22.53
N ILE A 778 -9.65 -35.36 -23.48
CA ILE A 778 -8.32 -34.74 -23.37
C ILE A 778 -8.41 -33.62 -22.33
N ARG A 779 -7.67 -33.73 -21.21
CA ARG A 779 -7.61 -32.69 -20.16
C ARG A 779 -6.18 -32.48 -19.67
N LEU A 780 -5.74 -31.24 -19.60
CA LEU A 780 -4.33 -30.87 -19.54
C LEU A 780 -3.90 -30.37 -18.15
N ASN A 781 -4.79 -29.71 -17.40
CA ASN A 781 -4.49 -29.09 -16.11
C ASN A 781 -5.69 -29.20 -15.13
N LEU A 782 -5.37 -29.39 -13.84
CA LEU A 782 -6.33 -29.40 -12.74
C LEU A 782 -6.08 -28.22 -11.80
N HIS A 783 -7.11 -27.40 -11.57
CA HIS A 783 -7.03 -26.23 -10.71
C HIS A 783 -7.67 -26.50 -9.34
N CYS A 784 -7.00 -26.10 -8.25
CA CYS A 784 -7.48 -26.30 -6.88
C CYS A 784 -8.20 -25.06 -6.36
N TRP A 785 -9.49 -25.20 -6.05
CA TRP A 785 -10.35 -24.09 -5.62
C TRP A 785 -10.48 -24.03 -4.09
N HIS A 786 -10.83 -22.85 -3.59
CA HIS A 786 -11.14 -22.63 -2.17
C HIS A 786 -12.58 -23.08 -1.94
N THR A 787 -12.76 -24.34 -1.56
CA THR A 787 -14.09 -24.88 -1.23
C THR A 787 -13.97 -25.75 0.03
N ASP A 788 -15.10 -26.05 0.68
CA ASP A 788 -15.18 -26.97 1.82
C ASP A 788 -15.13 -28.45 1.41
N LEU A 789 -14.69 -28.72 0.17
CA LEU A 789 -14.74 -30.05 -0.44
C LEU A 789 -13.48 -30.89 -0.13
N PRO A 790 -13.54 -32.22 -0.34
CA PRO A 790 -12.55 -33.18 0.19
C PRO A 790 -11.13 -33.06 -0.39
N PHE A 791 -10.86 -32.17 -1.35
CA PHE A 791 -9.51 -31.67 -1.61
C PHE A 791 -9.57 -30.16 -1.79
N SER A 792 -9.14 -29.46 -0.75
CA SER A 792 -9.01 -28.02 -0.68
C SER A 792 -7.65 -27.69 -0.13
N LYS A 793 -6.97 -26.72 -0.75
CA LYS A 793 -5.61 -26.34 -0.34
C LYS A 793 -5.56 -25.89 1.12
N PHE A 794 -6.61 -25.26 1.63
CA PHE A 794 -6.73 -24.86 3.02
C PHE A 794 -6.78 -26.07 3.95
N VAL A 795 -7.61 -27.05 3.62
CA VAL A 795 -7.76 -28.29 4.40
C VAL A 795 -6.45 -29.08 4.42
N PHE A 796 -5.73 -29.10 3.28
CA PHE A 796 -4.41 -29.71 3.20
C PHE A 796 -3.38 -29.00 4.06
N LYS A 797 -3.39 -27.66 4.07
CA LYS A 797 -2.50 -26.83 4.90
C LYS A 797 -2.79 -26.94 6.40
N MET A 798 -4.05 -27.12 6.78
CA MET A 798 -4.47 -27.38 8.16
C MET A 798 -4.03 -28.76 8.68
N GLY A 799 -3.31 -29.56 7.89
CA GLY A 799 -2.82 -30.86 8.31
C GLY A 799 -3.91 -31.92 8.47
N LYS A 800 -5.13 -31.68 7.94
CA LYS A 800 -6.28 -32.58 8.10
C LYS A 800 -6.13 -33.92 7.37
N TYR A 801 -5.17 -34.05 6.47
CA TYR A 801 -4.86 -35.31 5.80
C TYR A 801 -3.56 -35.94 6.33
N ASN A 802 -3.64 -37.22 6.66
CA ASN A 802 -2.56 -38.04 7.21
C ASN A 802 -2.05 -39.06 6.16
N GLN A 803 -1.14 -39.94 6.55
CA GLN A 803 -0.56 -40.94 5.64
C GLN A 803 -1.55 -42.05 5.28
N THR A 804 -2.52 -42.35 6.14
CA THR A 804 -3.57 -43.36 5.88
C THR A 804 -4.54 -42.93 4.79
N ASP A 805 -4.72 -41.63 4.58
CA ASP A 805 -5.50 -41.08 3.47
C ASP A 805 -4.87 -41.41 2.10
N LEU A 806 -3.56 -41.68 2.02
CA LEU A 806 -2.90 -42.00 0.76
C LEU A 806 -3.48 -43.27 0.12
N GLU A 807 -3.78 -44.30 0.91
CA GLU A 807 -4.35 -45.55 0.42
C GLU A 807 -5.77 -45.35 -0.15
N LYS A 808 -6.54 -44.40 0.41
CA LYS A 808 -7.87 -44.04 -0.10
C LYS A 808 -7.82 -43.43 -1.51
N TYR A 809 -6.75 -42.69 -1.84
CA TYR A 809 -6.63 -41.96 -3.10
C TYR A 809 -5.61 -42.55 -4.08
N LYS A 810 -4.93 -43.64 -3.71
CA LYS A 810 -3.87 -44.32 -4.48
C LYS A 810 -4.25 -44.66 -5.92
N ASN A 811 -5.51 -45.01 -6.15
CA ASN A 811 -6.01 -45.42 -7.47
C ASN A 811 -6.19 -44.26 -8.45
N GLY A 812 -6.21 -42.99 -8.00
CA GLY A 812 -6.23 -41.80 -8.87
C GLY A 812 -7.37 -41.72 -9.89
N LYS A 813 -8.47 -42.47 -9.69
CA LYS A 813 -9.54 -42.64 -10.70
C LYS A 813 -10.41 -41.41 -10.94
N THR A 814 -10.28 -40.37 -10.11
CA THR A 814 -10.97 -39.08 -10.29
C THR A 814 -9.92 -37.96 -10.28
N ALA A 815 -10.25 -36.81 -10.87
CA ALA A 815 -9.38 -35.63 -10.84
C ALA A 815 -9.02 -35.25 -9.39
N GLN A 816 -9.98 -35.38 -8.48
CA GLN A 816 -9.78 -35.18 -7.04
C GLN A 816 -8.80 -36.19 -6.44
N ALA A 817 -8.98 -37.49 -6.70
CA ALA A 817 -8.12 -38.53 -6.18
C ALA A 817 -6.69 -38.41 -6.74
N TYR A 818 -6.55 -38.04 -8.01
CA TYR A 818 -5.27 -37.76 -8.62
C TYR A 818 -4.55 -36.58 -7.95
N ALA A 819 -5.22 -35.43 -7.80
CA ALA A 819 -4.64 -34.26 -7.17
C ALA A 819 -4.26 -34.52 -5.69
N MET A 820 -5.13 -35.22 -4.95
CA MET A 820 -4.88 -35.62 -3.56
C MET A 820 -3.70 -36.57 -3.46
N ARG A 821 -3.60 -37.57 -4.35
CA ARG A 821 -2.47 -38.51 -4.39
C ARG A 821 -1.16 -37.76 -4.64
N MET A 822 -1.10 -36.90 -5.66
CA MET A 822 0.10 -36.09 -5.95
C MET A 822 0.50 -35.21 -4.77
N ALA A 823 -0.48 -34.58 -4.11
CA ALA A 823 -0.24 -33.74 -2.94
C ALA A 823 0.28 -34.55 -1.74
N LEU A 824 -0.36 -35.67 -1.39
CA LEU A 824 0.05 -36.52 -0.27
C LEU A 824 1.39 -37.22 -0.51
N GLU A 825 1.62 -37.78 -1.70
CA GLU A 825 2.93 -38.36 -2.04
C GLU A 825 4.03 -37.31 -1.91
N SER A 826 3.82 -36.11 -2.46
CA SER A 826 4.81 -35.02 -2.35
C SER A 826 5.00 -34.50 -0.92
N LYS A 827 4.02 -34.69 -0.03
CA LYS A 827 4.10 -34.31 1.40
C LYS A 827 5.00 -35.25 2.18
N TYR A 828 4.86 -36.56 1.94
CA TYR A 828 5.59 -37.60 2.70
C TYR A 828 6.92 -38.00 2.08
N MET A 829 7.17 -37.68 0.81
CA MET A 829 8.49 -37.82 0.20
C MET A 829 9.43 -36.70 0.67
N THR A 830 10.65 -37.08 1.01
CA THR A 830 11.79 -36.16 1.08
C THR A 830 12.08 -35.55 -0.28
N LEU A 831 12.82 -34.43 -0.31
CA LEU A 831 13.19 -33.78 -1.58
C LEU A 831 14.10 -34.68 -2.40
N GLU A 832 14.97 -35.44 -1.74
CA GLU A 832 15.88 -36.39 -2.35
C GLU A 832 15.12 -37.56 -3.00
N GLU A 833 14.11 -38.11 -2.31
CA GLU A 833 13.24 -39.14 -2.87
C GLU A 833 12.46 -38.61 -4.07
N LEU A 834 11.93 -37.38 -3.99
CA LEU A 834 11.19 -36.77 -5.09
C LEU A 834 12.10 -36.50 -6.30
N ALA A 835 13.33 -36.05 -6.07
CA ALA A 835 14.35 -35.86 -7.10
C ALA A 835 14.81 -37.18 -7.72
N ALA A 836 15.03 -38.21 -6.91
CA ALA A 836 15.40 -39.55 -7.37
C ALA A 836 14.28 -40.17 -8.21
N TYR A 837 13.02 -39.96 -7.79
CA TYR A 837 11.84 -40.35 -8.56
C TYR A 837 11.79 -39.63 -9.92
N GLY A 838 12.03 -38.32 -9.94
CA GLY A 838 12.15 -37.52 -11.17
C GLY A 838 13.24 -38.02 -12.11
N ARG A 839 14.47 -38.22 -11.60
CA ARG A 839 15.62 -38.69 -12.39
C ARG A 839 15.40 -40.08 -12.98
N LYS A 840 14.93 -41.03 -12.17
CA LYS A 840 14.67 -42.42 -12.61
C LYS A 840 13.67 -42.47 -13.76
N LYS A 841 12.68 -41.56 -13.75
CA LYS A 841 11.60 -41.54 -14.73
C LYS A 841 11.93 -40.71 -15.97
N SER A 842 12.63 -39.59 -15.82
CA SER A 842 13.12 -38.79 -16.95
C SER A 842 14.19 -39.49 -17.80
N LEU A 843 14.91 -40.47 -17.24
CA LEU A 843 15.86 -41.30 -17.99
C LEU A 843 15.21 -42.50 -18.68
N SER A 844 13.99 -42.86 -18.28
CA SER A 844 13.22 -43.98 -18.87
C SER A 844 12.25 -43.57 -19.98
N SER A 845 11.93 -42.29 -20.08
CA SER A 845 11.15 -41.62 -21.15
C SER A 845 12.08 -41.04 -22.21
#